data_AF-A0AAV0UK28-F1
#
_entry.id   AF-A0AAV0UK28-F1
#
_cell.length_a   1.000
_cell.length_b   1.000
_cell.length_c   1.000
_cell.angle_alpha   90.00
_cell.angle_beta   90.00
_cell.angle_gamma   90.00
#
_symmetry.space_group_name_H-M   'P 1'
#
loop_
_entity.id
_entity.type
_entity.pdbx_description
1 polymer ?
#
loop_
_entity_poly.entity_id
_entity_poly.type
_entity_poly.pdbx_seq_one_letter_code
_entity_poly.pdbx_strand_id
1 'polypeptide(L)'
;MPRQNIVFKMTIVTVEYGTHPSVPQLSKTVHSVDKKLEDGALRAGPPPKLLSPEVLALLMQYAGIGFINGVLPAVIYPVLQGYLNAEGTIIVSATVLLQLPWSYKVFLGVLSDCFPIVGFRRRPYMLIGWLLCCCMLFMMATLPDTAPYYGDPSMHFTSPDEWTETQRKSINPNAPDAAGKYVIPMMMVAFGYLLVEVPADAVTIEYSQREPVNARGHLQSWIHSLRMGFSALGALVVAVAFNGVEYGGSFDFSLTFPRLMFFMGCVCLPLGPAAWFLVYESQVDPPKFRVYMAQFWKVLQKRAVYQVAAYKFFSGVCNNFNIVSSSNMKLYWVHATPFNASMMAIVGTFTYAGTLAVMAQRGLRWNWHIAIATTVIFGVATDCLMTMMVTWDIIRSQWFWLGVPIIGEVPHAVRFIVSNYIVVELVQEGTEGALYGLLTTTNHVAAPFGRTTAKIINARFHVWKNDIIADTYETRRDVTFTIWLCYGMKFVSLIFLPLLPNQRDTTQALCRQGEVSKCKGMWMVVILLVALVWFTVVNVLSMNPATKCWTITGGSSLLQGSNIPSSKLSSFQDDDDKGLVRLAKLMAQQGLCSRREADAYIQAGDVLVNGKQVQAKWITVPRDSDVRLDFRAQRHQNEKVTLILNKPLGFVSSQPESNKTPAVRLLTFENECQVLSRVKPRQNAEPLSLQKMAVCGRLDVNSSGLLLFTQDGKVAKKLLDPKGGIEKEYLVRVDLNLDPVTGEIRKKVEMLRAGVTSEEGITYRAKSVEVLNANQLRVILTEGKNRHLRRMCEHVGLGVVALKRVRIGSVKLGSLPVGQWRYWQPTDRI
;
A
#
# COMPACT_ATOMS: atom_id res chain seq x y z
N MET A 1 -18.14 -20.95 -107.90
CA MET A 1 -18.19 -19.49 -108.15
C MET A 1 -19.65 -19.06 -108.25
N PRO A 2 -20.00 -17.76 -108.11
CA PRO A 2 -19.42 -16.67 -107.29
C PRO A 2 -20.40 -16.37 -106.12
N ARG A 3 -20.50 -15.23 -105.41
CA ARG A 3 -19.64 -14.05 -105.09
C ARG A 3 -19.42 -14.09 -103.54
N GLN A 4 -18.37 -13.56 -102.92
CA GLN A 4 -17.99 -12.14 -102.72
C GLN A 4 -19.09 -11.22 -102.16
N ASN A 5 -18.81 -10.62 -101.00
CA ASN A 5 -19.29 -9.30 -100.61
C ASN A 5 -18.21 -8.61 -99.76
N ILE A 6 -17.95 -7.32 -99.99
CA ILE A 6 -16.85 -6.54 -99.39
C ILE A 6 -17.41 -5.19 -98.93
N VAL A 7 -17.16 -4.79 -97.69
CA VAL A 7 -17.19 -3.39 -97.24
C VAL A 7 -16.04 -3.16 -96.25
N PHE A 8 -15.44 -1.96 -96.26
CA PHE A 8 -14.20 -1.61 -95.55
C PHE A 8 -14.42 -0.85 -94.23
N LYS A 9 -13.33 -0.67 -93.46
CA LYS A 9 -13.25 0.16 -92.24
C LYS A 9 -13.31 1.66 -92.54
N MET A 10 -13.97 2.44 -91.68
CA MET A 10 -13.45 3.66 -91.03
C MET A 10 -14.45 4.08 -89.92
N THR A 11 -14.07 4.10 -88.64
CA THR A 11 -13.32 5.15 -87.90
C THR A 11 -14.21 6.28 -87.38
N ILE A 12 -14.49 6.27 -86.07
CA ILE A 12 -14.75 7.48 -85.26
C ILE A 12 -13.80 7.43 -84.06
N VAL A 13 -13.25 8.59 -83.70
CA VAL A 13 -12.10 8.78 -82.82
C VAL A 13 -12.39 8.43 -81.35
N THR A 14 -11.50 7.64 -80.74
CA THR A 14 -11.29 7.62 -79.28
C THR A 14 -10.39 8.78 -78.87
N VAL A 15 -10.84 9.64 -77.96
CA VAL A 15 -9.95 10.57 -77.24
C VAL A 15 -9.55 9.90 -75.92
N GLU A 16 -8.25 9.81 -75.68
CA GLU A 16 -7.70 9.16 -74.49
C GLU A 16 -7.73 10.07 -73.26
N TYR A 17 -7.92 9.47 -72.07
CA TYR A 17 -7.25 9.91 -70.85
C TYR A 17 -6.39 8.76 -70.35
N GLY A 18 -5.11 9.05 -70.11
CA GLY A 18 -4.03 8.06 -70.24
C GLY A 18 -3.76 7.13 -69.06
N THR A 19 -3.18 5.98 -69.43
CA THR A 19 -2.11 5.26 -68.70
C THR A 19 -2.39 4.76 -67.27
N HIS A 20 -2.95 3.54 -67.20
CA HIS A 20 -2.46 2.53 -66.25
C HIS A 20 -1.38 1.67 -66.92
N PRO A 21 -0.23 1.40 -66.28
CA PRO A 21 0.66 0.32 -66.68
C PRO A 21 0.01 -1.05 -66.41
N SER A 22 0.15 -1.96 -67.37
CA SER A 22 -0.50 -3.27 -67.41
C SER A 22 -0.20 -4.20 -66.22
N VAL A 23 -1.26 -4.75 -65.61
CA VAL A 23 -1.20 -6.01 -64.85
C VAL A 23 -1.66 -7.15 -65.77
N PRO A 24 -0.91 -8.26 -65.91
CA PRO A 24 -1.36 -9.43 -66.67
C PRO A 24 -2.65 -10.02 -66.08
N GLN A 25 -3.64 -10.29 -66.92
CA GLN A 25 -4.94 -10.80 -66.45
C GLN A 25 -4.82 -12.22 -65.87
N LEU A 26 -5.22 -12.39 -64.61
CA LEU A 26 -5.71 -13.67 -64.12
C LEU A 26 -7.15 -13.49 -63.62
N SER A 27 -8.07 -14.32 -64.11
CA SER A 27 -9.50 -14.13 -63.91
C SER A 27 -9.97 -14.48 -62.50
N LYS A 28 -10.76 -13.58 -61.90
CA LYS A 28 -11.82 -13.96 -60.94
C LYS A 28 -13.01 -13.01 -60.94
N THR A 29 -14.15 -13.61 -61.23
CA THR A 29 -15.53 -13.15 -61.12
C THR A 29 -15.83 -12.38 -59.84
N VAL A 30 -16.66 -11.33 -59.92
CA VAL A 30 -17.27 -10.68 -58.76
C VAL A 30 -18.40 -11.57 -58.21
N HIS A 31 -18.08 -12.41 -57.23
CA HIS A 31 -19.07 -13.02 -56.34
C HIS A 31 -18.47 -13.27 -54.95
N SER A 32 -19.04 -12.63 -53.93
CA SER A 32 -18.70 -12.86 -52.52
C SER A 32 -19.38 -14.13 -52.01
N VAL A 33 -18.74 -15.29 -52.25
CA VAL A 33 -19.12 -16.58 -51.66
C VAL A 33 -18.19 -16.90 -50.50
N ASP A 34 -18.73 -17.42 -49.40
CA ASP A 34 -17.97 -17.96 -48.28
C ASP A 34 -17.02 -19.08 -48.73
N LYS A 35 -15.77 -18.73 -49.04
CA LYS A 35 -14.68 -19.71 -49.05
C LYS A 35 -14.42 -20.14 -47.60
N LYS A 36 -15.15 -21.16 -47.15
CA LYS A 36 -14.72 -22.02 -46.05
C LYS A 36 -13.32 -22.52 -46.40
N LEU A 37 -12.31 -21.98 -45.72
CA LEU A 37 -10.97 -22.55 -45.72
C LEU A 37 -11.05 -23.94 -45.06
N GLU A 38 -10.13 -24.82 -45.45
CA GLU A 38 -10.04 -26.18 -44.92
C GLU A 38 -9.92 -26.16 -43.39
N ASP A 39 -10.57 -27.13 -42.73
CA ASP A 39 -10.73 -27.23 -41.27
C ASP A 39 -11.26 -25.97 -40.55
N GLY A 40 -11.91 -25.06 -41.31
CA GLY A 40 -12.60 -23.89 -40.79
C GLY A 40 -11.68 -22.75 -40.32
N ALA A 41 -10.45 -22.66 -40.85
CA ALA A 41 -9.56 -21.52 -40.64
C ALA A 41 -10.21 -20.18 -41.02
N LEU A 42 -9.75 -19.06 -40.42
CA LEU A 42 -10.24 -17.71 -40.72
C LEU A 42 -9.37 -16.97 -41.75
N ARG A 43 -8.07 -17.27 -41.78
CA ARG A 43 -7.07 -16.66 -42.66
C ARG A 43 -6.33 -17.75 -43.43
N ALA A 44 -6.04 -17.48 -44.71
CA ALA A 44 -5.37 -18.44 -45.58
C ALA A 44 -3.88 -18.64 -45.20
N GLY A 45 -3.37 -19.82 -45.54
CA GLY A 45 -2.01 -20.27 -45.22
C GLY A 45 -2.02 -21.54 -44.34
N PRO A 46 -0.89 -22.27 -44.26
CA PRO A 46 -0.80 -23.45 -43.41
C PRO A 46 -0.86 -23.06 -41.91
N PRO A 47 -1.32 -23.97 -41.03
CA PRO A 47 -1.32 -23.73 -39.60
C PRO A 47 0.11 -23.58 -39.06
N PRO A 48 0.36 -22.65 -38.12
CA PRO A 48 1.69 -22.36 -37.60
C PRO A 48 2.25 -23.54 -36.80
N LYS A 49 3.44 -24.03 -37.18
CA LYS A 49 4.20 -25.02 -36.40
C LYS A 49 4.97 -24.30 -35.29
N LEU A 50 4.81 -24.71 -34.03
CA LEU A 50 5.46 -24.06 -32.88
C LEU A 50 6.99 -23.95 -32.97
N LEU A 51 7.62 -24.87 -33.70
CA LEU A 51 9.08 -24.92 -33.92
C LEU A 51 9.49 -24.41 -35.33
N SER A 52 8.64 -23.68 -36.05
CA SER A 52 9.07 -23.01 -37.28
C SER A 52 9.97 -21.80 -36.96
N PRO A 53 10.88 -21.39 -37.86
CA PRO A 53 11.68 -20.18 -37.67
C PRO A 53 10.83 -18.93 -37.41
N GLU A 54 9.71 -18.80 -38.11
CA GLU A 54 8.77 -17.66 -37.98
C GLU A 54 8.15 -17.57 -36.58
N VAL A 55 7.73 -18.72 -36.02
CA VAL A 55 7.15 -18.77 -34.68
C VAL A 55 8.23 -18.67 -33.61
N LEU A 56 9.41 -19.25 -33.83
CA LEU A 56 10.56 -19.10 -32.92
C LEU A 56 11.01 -17.64 -32.81
N ALA A 57 11.05 -16.91 -33.94
CA ALA A 57 11.34 -15.48 -33.97
C ALA A 57 10.35 -14.66 -33.13
N LEU A 58 9.05 -15.00 -33.22
CA LEU A 58 7.98 -14.39 -32.45
C LEU A 58 8.10 -14.74 -30.95
N LEU A 59 8.41 -15.98 -30.61
CA LEU A 59 8.67 -16.43 -29.23
C LEU A 59 9.88 -15.71 -28.62
N MET A 60 10.93 -15.40 -29.39
CA MET A 60 12.05 -14.57 -28.93
C MET A 60 11.60 -13.14 -28.55
N GLN A 61 10.69 -12.53 -29.32
CA GLN A 61 10.13 -11.21 -28.96
C GLN A 61 9.41 -11.28 -27.60
N TYR A 62 8.53 -12.27 -27.45
CA TYR A 62 7.75 -12.46 -26.22
C TYR A 62 8.60 -12.90 -25.01
N ALA A 63 9.72 -13.59 -25.22
CA ALA A 63 10.71 -13.87 -24.18
C ALA A 63 11.32 -12.57 -23.63
N GLY A 64 11.82 -11.70 -24.51
CA GLY A 64 12.42 -10.42 -24.10
C GLY A 64 11.43 -9.46 -23.46
N ILE A 65 10.23 -9.31 -24.06
CA ILE A 65 9.12 -8.53 -23.50
C ILE A 65 8.76 -9.06 -22.10
N GLY A 66 8.64 -10.37 -21.95
CA GLY A 66 8.41 -11.03 -20.67
C GLY A 66 9.49 -10.69 -19.64
N PHE A 67 10.76 -10.85 -20.02
CA PHE A 67 11.89 -10.58 -19.15
C PHE A 67 11.94 -9.13 -18.64
N ILE A 68 11.80 -8.14 -19.53
CA ILE A 68 11.74 -6.71 -19.11
C ILE A 68 10.55 -6.47 -18.17
N ASN A 69 9.37 -6.97 -18.53
CA ASN A 69 8.16 -6.79 -17.73
C ASN A 69 8.20 -7.54 -16.38
N GLY A 70 9.08 -8.54 -16.23
CA GLY A 70 9.43 -9.13 -14.94
C GLY A 70 10.39 -8.26 -14.13
N VAL A 71 11.45 -7.75 -14.77
CA VAL A 71 12.51 -6.99 -14.08
C VAL A 71 12.03 -5.61 -13.63
N LEU A 72 11.52 -4.76 -14.52
CA LEU A 72 11.30 -3.34 -14.19
C LEU A 72 10.34 -3.12 -12.99
N PRO A 73 9.20 -3.83 -12.86
CA PRO A 73 8.33 -3.67 -11.70
C PRO A 73 8.95 -4.24 -10.41
N ALA A 74 9.72 -5.33 -10.50
CA ALA A 74 10.36 -5.95 -9.34
C ALA A 74 11.46 -5.06 -8.73
N VAL A 75 12.16 -4.26 -9.54
CA VAL A 75 13.22 -3.33 -9.09
C VAL A 75 12.67 -2.16 -8.25
N ILE A 76 11.39 -1.80 -8.42
CA ILE A 76 10.78 -0.65 -7.71
C ILE A 76 10.94 -0.76 -6.19
N TYR A 77 10.64 -1.93 -5.61
CA TYR A 77 10.67 -2.09 -4.14
C TYR A 77 12.09 -1.94 -3.54
N PRO A 78 13.10 -2.73 -3.92
CA PRO A 78 14.43 -2.60 -3.33
C PRO A 78 15.08 -1.24 -3.61
N VAL A 79 14.94 -0.69 -4.83
CA VAL A 79 15.62 0.57 -5.18
C VAL A 79 14.88 1.79 -4.61
N LEU A 80 13.56 1.90 -4.79
CA LEU A 80 12.86 3.08 -4.26
C LEU A 80 12.63 2.99 -2.75
N GLN A 81 12.24 1.84 -2.20
CA GLN A 81 11.92 1.72 -0.77
C GLN A 81 13.11 1.33 0.11
N GLY A 82 13.95 0.38 -0.35
CA GLY A 82 15.15 0.00 0.39
C GLY A 82 16.21 1.11 0.31
N TYR A 83 16.81 1.25 -0.86
CA TYR A 83 18.00 2.08 -1.08
C TYR A 83 17.73 3.60 -0.96
N LEU A 84 16.64 4.09 -1.55
CA LEU A 84 16.27 5.52 -1.52
C LEU A 84 15.29 5.92 -0.40
N ASN A 85 14.72 4.96 0.35
CA ASN A 85 13.75 5.19 1.44
C ASN A 85 12.52 6.06 1.05
N ALA A 86 12.02 5.89 -0.17
CA ALA A 86 10.92 6.69 -0.72
C ALA A 86 9.55 6.39 -0.08
N GLU A 87 8.70 7.42 0.02
CA GLU A 87 7.34 7.33 0.54
C GLU A 87 6.48 6.33 -0.28
N GLY A 88 5.61 5.55 0.38
CA GLY A 88 4.79 4.53 -0.30
C GLY A 88 3.86 5.06 -1.41
N THR A 89 3.53 6.34 -1.38
CA THR A 89 2.88 7.09 -2.46
C THR A 89 3.74 7.15 -3.73
N ILE A 90 5.05 7.42 -3.60
CA ILE A 90 6.00 7.46 -4.71
C ILE A 90 6.12 6.07 -5.36
N ILE A 91 6.18 5.01 -4.55
CA ILE A 91 6.22 3.60 -5.00
C ILE A 91 4.98 3.25 -5.84
N VAL A 92 3.78 3.63 -5.35
CA VAL A 92 2.52 3.40 -6.07
C VAL A 92 2.50 4.19 -7.39
N SER A 93 2.83 5.48 -7.38
CA SER A 93 2.91 6.29 -8.62
C SER A 93 3.92 5.72 -9.61
N ALA A 94 5.09 5.26 -9.16
CA ALA A 94 6.09 4.62 -10.00
C ALA A 94 5.56 3.36 -10.69
N THR A 95 4.83 2.51 -9.96
CA THR A 95 4.23 1.29 -10.50
C THR A 95 3.19 1.59 -11.56
N VAL A 96 2.35 2.62 -11.38
CA VAL A 96 1.34 2.98 -12.38
C VAL A 96 1.96 3.69 -13.60
N LEU A 97 3.06 4.43 -13.44
CA LEU A 97 3.80 5.00 -14.58
C LEU A 97 4.38 3.91 -15.49
N LEU A 98 4.95 2.83 -14.95
CA LEU A 98 5.36 1.68 -15.77
C LEU A 98 4.18 1.01 -16.50
N GLN A 99 2.96 1.12 -15.97
CA GLN A 99 1.74 0.56 -16.56
C GLN A 99 1.01 1.54 -17.49
N LEU A 100 1.37 2.82 -17.52
CA LEU A 100 0.77 3.85 -18.38
C LEU A 100 0.80 3.48 -19.88
N PRO A 101 1.91 2.96 -20.47
CA PRO A 101 1.97 2.59 -21.90
C PRO A 101 0.92 1.57 -22.34
N TRP A 102 0.53 0.65 -21.45
CA TRP A 102 -0.45 -0.40 -21.75
C TRP A 102 -1.85 0.14 -22.07
N SER A 103 -2.18 1.34 -21.57
CA SER A 103 -3.46 2.01 -21.88
C SER A 103 -3.44 2.77 -23.22
N TYR A 104 -2.31 2.77 -23.93
CA TYR A 104 -2.17 3.42 -25.24
C TYR A 104 -2.00 2.41 -26.41
N LYS A 105 -2.12 1.09 -26.15
CA LYS A 105 -1.98 0.04 -27.18
C LYS A 105 -2.82 0.27 -28.43
N VAL A 106 -4.05 0.80 -28.29
CA VAL A 106 -4.91 1.11 -29.44
C VAL A 106 -4.27 2.10 -30.43
N PHE A 107 -3.57 3.13 -29.94
CA PHE A 107 -2.94 4.14 -30.79
C PHE A 107 -1.67 3.59 -31.48
N LEU A 108 -0.89 2.79 -30.77
CA LEU A 108 0.25 2.06 -31.35
C LEU A 108 -0.22 1.05 -32.41
N GLY A 109 -1.41 0.46 -32.21
CA GLY A 109 -2.05 -0.44 -33.16
C GLY A 109 -2.48 0.27 -34.44
N VAL A 110 -3.17 1.42 -34.33
CA VAL A 110 -3.51 2.27 -35.47
C VAL A 110 -2.24 2.74 -36.21
N LEU A 111 -1.17 3.10 -35.48
CA LEU A 111 0.11 3.51 -36.06
C LEU A 111 0.73 2.39 -36.92
N SER A 112 0.88 1.18 -36.36
CA SER A 112 1.44 0.02 -37.07
C SER A 112 0.54 -0.50 -38.20
N ASP A 113 -0.79 -0.42 -38.07
CA ASP A 113 -1.72 -0.80 -39.13
C ASP A 113 -1.71 0.19 -40.31
N CYS A 114 -1.54 1.50 -40.06
CA CYS A 114 -1.73 2.55 -41.07
C CYS A 114 -0.47 3.01 -41.79
N PHE A 115 0.71 2.94 -41.16
CA PHE A 115 1.91 3.62 -41.65
C PHE A 115 3.08 2.63 -41.87
N PRO A 116 3.04 1.78 -42.90
CA PRO A 116 4.15 0.87 -43.20
C PRO A 116 5.45 1.62 -43.49
N ILE A 117 6.54 1.20 -42.85
CA ILE A 117 7.88 1.77 -42.98
C ILE A 117 8.69 0.83 -43.90
N VAL A 118 9.23 1.36 -45.00
CA VAL A 118 9.90 0.56 -46.06
C VAL A 118 9.00 -0.59 -46.57
N GLY A 119 7.68 -0.33 -46.64
CA GLY A 119 6.67 -1.30 -47.09
C GLY A 119 6.24 -2.35 -46.05
N PHE A 120 6.81 -2.34 -44.83
CA PHE A 120 6.48 -3.30 -43.77
C PHE A 120 5.66 -2.65 -42.64
N ARG A 121 4.59 -3.30 -42.18
CA ARG A 121 3.70 -2.84 -41.09
C ARG A 121 4.20 -3.24 -39.70
N ARG A 122 4.97 -4.33 -39.55
CA ARG A 122 5.29 -4.94 -38.24
C ARG A 122 6.79 -4.87 -37.89
N ARG A 123 7.67 -5.42 -38.73
CA ARG A 123 9.13 -5.49 -38.47
C ARG A 123 9.79 -4.16 -38.06
N PRO A 124 9.50 -3.01 -38.72
CA PRO A 124 10.20 -1.76 -38.40
C PRO A 124 9.85 -1.24 -37.01
N TYR A 125 8.59 -1.40 -36.59
CA TYR A 125 8.14 -0.98 -35.25
C TYR A 125 8.75 -1.84 -34.14
N MET A 126 8.91 -3.14 -34.38
CA MET A 126 9.67 -4.02 -33.47
C MET A 126 11.14 -3.56 -33.34
N LEU A 127 11.80 -3.24 -34.46
CA LEU A 127 13.18 -2.74 -34.45
C LEU A 127 13.30 -1.40 -33.69
N ILE A 128 12.41 -0.45 -33.97
CA ILE A 128 12.38 0.86 -33.27
C ILE A 128 12.10 0.69 -31.77
N GLY A 129 11.20 -0.22 -31.40
CA GLY A 129 10.89 -0.54 -30.00
C GLY A 129 12.09 -1.11 -29.24
N TRP A 130 12.82 -2.05 -29.85
CA TRP A 130 14.05 -2.59 -29.27
C TRP A 130 15.18 -1.56 -29.21
N LEU A 131 15.34 -0.70 -30.21
CA LEU A 131 16.30 0.40 -30.18
C LEU A 131 15.98 1.37 -29.03
N LEU A 132 14.71 1.74 -28.84
CA LEU A 132 14.29 2.59 -27.71
C LEU A 132 14.56 1.92 -26.35
N CYS A 133 14.27 0.62 -26.21
CA CYS A 133 14.65 -0.17 -25.03
C CYS A 133 16.16 -0.10 -24.77
N CYS A 134 16.99 -0.46 -25.75
CA CYS A 134 18.44 -0.49 -25.60
C CYS A 134 19.02 0.88 -25.28
N CYS A 135 18.59 1.94 -25.97
CA CYS A 135 19.05 3.31 -25.69
C CYS A 135 18.71 3.75 -24.26
N MET A 136 17.49 3.48 -23.78
CA MET A 136 17.08 3.87 -22.42
C MET A 136 17.72 2.99 -21.33
N LEU A 137 17.93 1.70 -21.60
CA LEU A 137 18.65 0.78 -20.69
C LEU A 137 20.13 1.15 -20.58
N PHE A 138 20.82 1.42 -21.69
CA PHE A 138 22.22 1.86 -21.67
C PHE A 138 22.38 3.29 -21.13
N MET A 139 21.42 4.19 -21.34
CA MET A 139 21.38 5.49 -20.65
C MET A 139 21.27 5.30 -19.13
N MET A 140 20.40 4.40 -18.66
CA MET A 140 20.32 4.08 -17.23
C MET A 140 21.58 3.39 -16.69
N ALA A 141 22.30 2.64 -17.52
CA ALA A 141 23.58 2.02 -17.18
C ALA A 141 24.74 3.03 -17.04
N THR A 142 24.62 4.24 -17.58
CA THR A 142 25.61 5.31 -17.45
C THR A 142 25.17 6.43 -16.48
N LEU A 143 24.00 6.33 -15.86
CA LEU A 143 23.63 7.21 -14.75
C LEU A 143 24.58 6.98 -13.57
N PRO A 144 25.18 8.04 -12.98
CA PRO A 144 25.98 7.89 -11.78
C PRO A 144 25.11 7.37 -10.63
N ASP A 145 25.63 6.44 -9.84
CA ASP A 145 24.96 5.93 -8.64
C ASP A 145 24.62 7.10 -7.71
N THR A 146 23.38 7.12 -7.20
CA THR A 146 22.92 8.14 -6.26
C THR A 146 23.22 7.65 -4.85
N ALA A 147 23.78 8.47 -3.95
CA ALA A 147 24.06 8.02 -2.60
C ALA A 147 22.79 7.51 -1.88
N PRO A 148 22.83 6.33 -1.20
CA PRO A 148 21.67 5.75 -0.53
C PRO A 148 21.16 6.66 0.60
N TYR A 149 19.93 6.41 1.06
CA TYR A 149 19.36 7.15 2.20
C TYR A 149 20.14 6.87 3.50
N TYR A 150 20.54 5.63 3.73
CA TYR A 150 21.36 5.22 4.87
C TYR A 150 22.82 5.11 4.42
N GLY A 151 23.70 5.98 4.93
CA GLY A 151 25.14 5.87 4.67
C GLY A 151 25.82 4.70 5.40
N ASP A 152 25.10 3.98 6.26
CA ASP A 152 25.49 2.71 6.88
C ASP A 152 24.33 1.71 6.70
N PRO A 153 24.50 0.63 5.90
CA PRO A 153 23.45 -0.36 5.66
C PRO A 153 22.92 -1.09 6.91
N SER A 154 23.68 -1.12 8.03
CA SER A 154 23.22 -1.75 9.28
C SER A 154 22.04 -1.00 9.93
N MET A 155 21.81 0.26 9.53
CA MET A 155 20.67 1.07 9.97
C MET A 155 19.31 0.50 9.50
N HIS A 156 19.28 -0.40 8.51
CA HIS A 156 18.06 -1.11 8.10
C HIS A 156 17.51 -2.07 9.18
N PHE A 157 18.35 -2.51 10.11
CA PHE A 157 18.03 -3.59 11.08
C PHE A 157 18.06 -3.14 12.54
N THR A 158 18.42 -1.88 12.80
CA THR A 158 18.53 -1.28 14.14
C THR A 158 17.54 -0.12 14.29
N SER A 159 17.03 0.12 15.50
CA SER A 159 16.03 1.16 15.72
C SER A 159 16.65 2.56 15.78
N PRO A 160 15.90 3.63 15.43
CA PRO A 160 16.43 5.00 15.45
C PRO A 160 16.95 5.49 16.81
N ASP A 161 16.47 4.90 17.91
CA ASP A 161 16.91 5.19 19.27
C ASP A 161 18.31 4.58 19.56
N GLU A 162 18.66 3.49 18.88
CA GLU A 162 19.94 2.77 19.00
C GLU A 162 21.04 3.31 18.06
N TRP A 163 20.67 4.05 17.00
CA TRP A 163 21.64 4.61 16.05
C TRP A 163 22.65 5.55 16.69
N THR A 164 23.92 5.35 16.35
CA THR A 164 25.04 6.19 16.79
C THR A 164 25.00 7.60 16.19
N GLU A 165 25.71 8.53 16.82
CA GLU A 165 25.82 9.93 16.39
C GLU A 165 26.43 10.08 14.98
N THR A 166 27.29 9.14 14.55
CA THR A 166 27.85 9.08 13.20
C THR A 166 26.85 8.53 12.18
N GLN A 167 26.14 7.44 12.50
CA GLN A 167 25.05 6.91 11.68
C GLN A 167 23.92 7.93 11.46
N ARG A 168 23.56 8.69 12.49
CA ARG A 168 22.58 9.79 12.39
C ARG A 168 23.04 10.92 11.44
N LYS A 169 24.34 11.11 11.27
CA LYS A 169 24.95 12.11 10.36
C LYS A 169 25.23 11.58 8.95
N SER A 170 25.19 10.27 8.73
CA SER A 170 25.35 9.66 7.40
C SER A 170 24.03 9.49 6.64
N ILE A 171 22.90 9.95 7.20
CA ILE A 171 21.60 9.96 6.54
C ILE A 171 21.59 10.99 5.40
N ASN A 172 21.21 10.55 4.19
CA ASN A 172 20.97 11.42 3.04
C ASN A 172 19.46 11.72 2.89
N PRO A 173 18.95 12.85 3.41
CA PRO A 173 17.52 13.17 3.36
C PRO A 173 16.99 13.43 1.95
N ASN A 174 17.87 13.65 0.96
CA ASN A 174 17.50 13.99 -0.42
C ASN A 174 17.45 12.74 -1.34
N ALA A 175 17.81 11.55 -0.84
CA ALA A 175 17.73 10.31 -1.62
C ALA A 175 16.31 10.01 -2.18
N PRO A 176 15.19 10.24 -1.46
CA PRO A 176 13.84 9.97 -1.97
C PRO A 176 13.50 10.76 -3.24
N ASP A 177 13.96 12.02 -3.34
CA ASP A 177 13.66 12.91 -4.47
C ASP A 177 14.30 12.41 -5.78
N ALA A 178 15.38 11.61 -5.68
CA ALA A 178 16.02 11.00 -6.84
C ALA A 178 15.15 9.93 -7.53
N ALA A 179 14.04 9.46 -6.94
CA ALA A 179 13.20 8.41 -7.52
C ALA A 179 12.77 8.72 -8.98
N GLY A 180 12.50 9.99 -9.31
CA GLY A 180 12.12 10.40 -10.67
C GLY A 180 13.18 10.13 -11.75
N LYS A 181 14.47 10.20 -11.38
CA LYS A 181 15.65 9.89 -12.24
C LYS A 181 15.61 8.46 -12.78
N TYR A 182 15.05 7.53 -12.00
CA TYR A 182 14.95 6.11 -12.34
C TYR A 182 13.63 5.81 -13.07
N VAL A 183 12.51 6.27 -12.51
CA VAL A 183 11.16 5.88 -12.96
C VAL A 183 10.83 6.37 -14.38
N ILE A 184 11.26 7.58 -14.77
CA ILE A 184 10.93 8.14 -16.08
C ILE A 184 11.63 7.37 -17.22
N PRO A 185 12.96 7.11 -17.18
CA PRO A 185 13.60 6.23 -18.17
C PRO A 185 13.04 4.80 -18.18
N MET A 186 12.69 4.22 -17.02
CA MET A 186 12.04 2.89 -16.97
C MET A 186 10.67 2.89 -17.68
N MET A 187 9.89 3.98 -17.58
CA MET A 187 8.65 4.15 -18.35
C MET A 187 8.91 4.29 -19.85
N MET A 188 10.04 4.88 -20.26
CA MET A 188 10.43 4.95 -21.69
C MET A 188 10.86 3.57 -22.23
N VAL A 189 11.53 2.74 -21.44
CA VAL A 189 11.74 1.31 -21.77
C VAL A 189 10.39 0.59 -21.90
N ALA A 190 9.41 0.91 -21.04
CA ALA A 190 8.08 0.34 -21.14
C ALA A 190 7.32 0.76 -22.42
N PHE A 191 7.45 2.01 -22.88
CA PHE A 191 6.99 2.40 -24.22
C PHE A 191 7.74 1.65 -25.34
N GLY A 192 9.06 1.43 -25.19
CA GLY A 192 9.87 0.65 -26.12
C GLY A 192 9.35 -0.77 -26.33
N TYR A 193 9.20 -1.55 -25.27
CA TYR A 193 8.73 -2.94 -25.43
C TYR A 193 7.25 -3.02 -25.85
N LEU A 194 6.42 -2.03 -25.51
CA LEU A 194 5.04 -1.92 -26.03
C LEU A 194 4.99 -1.69 -27.55
N LEU A 195 5.96 -0.95 -28.10
CA LEU A 195 6.10 -0.73 -29.54
C LEU A 195 6.54 -2.00 -30.29
N VAL A 196 7.15 -2.97 -29.59
CA VAL A 196 7.38 -4.33 -30.08
C VAL A 196 6.14 -5.21 -29.89
N GLU A 197 5.51 -5.14 -28.71
CA GLU A 197 4.42 -6.04 -28.33
C GLU A 197 3.19 -5.86 -29.22
N VAL A 198 2.80 -4.64 -29.60
CA VAL A 198 1.59 -4.44 -30.42
C VAL A 198 1.72 -5.01 -31.85
N PRO A 199 2.83 -4.81 -32.58
CA PRO A 199 3.12 -5.58 -33.79
C PRO A 199 3.19 -7.11 -33.57
N ALA A 200 3.74 -7.57 -32.44
CA ALA A 200 3.84 -9.00 -32.14
C ALA A 200 2.47 -9.64 -31.83
N ASP A 201 1.58 -8.91 -31.14
CA ASP A 201 0.19 -9.28 -30.90
C ASP A 201 -0.56 -9.39 -32.24
N ALA A 202 -0.38 -8.41 -33.13
CA ALA A 202 -0.97 -8.46 -34.46
C ALA A 202 -0.53 -9.72 -35.23
N VAL A 203 0.77 -9.99 -35.35
CA VAL A 203 1.31 -11.21 -35.99
C VAL A 203 0.81 -12.49 -35.32
N THR A 204 0.70 -12.50 -33.99
CA THR A 204 0.12 -13.63 -33.23
C THR A 204 -1.31 -13.93 -33.66
N ILE A 205 -2.12 -12.90 -33.91
CA ILE A 205 -3.48 -13.08 -34.44
C ILE A 205 -3.44 -13.56 -35.90
N GLU A 206 -2.59 -12.97 -36.74
CA GLU A 206 -2.48 -13.39 -38.16
C GLU A 206 -2.13 -14.88 -38.28
N TYR A 207 -1.29 -15.40 -37.38
CA TYR A 207 -0.92 -16.82 -37.33
C TYR A 207 -2.01 -17.68 -36.65
N SER A 208 -2.59 -17.24 -35.53
CA SER A 208 -3.69 -17.98 -34.87
C SER A 208 -4.96 -18.06 -35.73
N GLN A 209 -5.22 -17.10 -36.62
CA GLN A 209 -6.33 -17.18 -37.57
C GLN A 209 -6.14 -18.26 -38.66
N ARG A 210 -4.91 -18.74 -38.88
CA ARG A 210 -4.60 -19.92 -39.72
C ARG A 210 -4.76 -21.26 -38.98
N GLU A 211 -4.96 -21.24 -37.66
CA GLU A 211 -5.21 -22.47 -36.90
C GLU A 211 -6.64 -23.00 -37.18
N PRO A 212 -6.80 -24.33 -37.39
CA PRO A 212 -8.11 -24.97 -37.54
C PRO A 212 -8.95 -24.80 -36.27
N VAL A 213 -10.29 -24.87 -36.41
CA VAL A 213 -11.24 -24.53 -35.32
C VAL A 213 -10.98 -25.33 -34.04
N ASN A 214 -10.52 -26.58 -34.18
CA ASN A 214 -10.24 -27.49 -33.07
C ASN A 214 -8.97 -27.14 -32.24
N ALA A 215 -8.09 -26.28 -32.77
CA ALA A 215 -6.80 -25.90 -32.18
C ALA A 215 -6.64 -24.37 -31.97
N ARG A 216 -7.49 -23.55 -32.59
CA ARG A 216 -7.34 -22.09 -32.60
C ARG A 216 -7.19 -21.44 -31.21
N GLY A 217 -6.12 -20.68 -31.04
CA GLY A 217 -5.70 -20.10 -29.76
C GLY A 217 -4.62 -20.92 -29.05
N HIS A 218 -4.21 -22.07 -29.59
CA HIS A 218 -3.11 -22.88 -29.04
C HIS A 218 -1.78 -22.12 -29.12
N LEU A 219 -1.42 -21.56 -30.28
CA LEU A 219 -0.25 -20.69 -30.45
C LEU A 219 -0.27 -19.51 -29.47
N GLN A 220 -1.38 -18.76 -29.41
CA GLN A 220 -1.54 -17.61 -28.52
C GLN A 220 -1.37 -17.98 -27.03
N SER A 221 -1.87 -19.16 -26.62
CA SER A 221 -1.72 -19.65 -25.24
C SER A 221 -0.26 -19.95 -24.90
N TRP A 222 0.47 -20.62 -25.80
CA TRP A 222 1.89 -20.92 -25.62
C TRP A 222 2.76 -19.66 -25.61
N ILE A 223 2.50 -18.71 -26.53
CA ILE A 223 3.16 -17.40 -26.57
C ILE A 223 3.01 -16.65 -25.24
N HIS A 224 1.79 -16.53 -24.73
CA HIS A 224 1.56 -15.83 -23.47
C HIS A 224 2.09 -16.63 -22.26
N SER A 225 2.01 -17.96 -22.26
CA SER A 225 2.64 -18.81 -21.24
C SER A 225 4.15 -18.58 -21.17
N LEU A 226 4.83 -18.54 -22.32
CA LEU A 226 6.26 -18.29 -22.42
C LEU A 226 6.61 -16.87 -21.95
N ARG A 227 5.86 -15.83 -22.36
CA ARG A 227 6.05 -14.46 -21.84
C ARG A 227 6.01 -14.42 -20.31
N MET A 228 5.02 -15.09 -19.70
CA MET A 228 4.86 -15.09 -18.25
C MET A 228 5.96 -15.90 -17.54
N GLY A 229 6.45 -16.98 -18.13
CA GLY A 229 7.63 -17.71 -17.65
C GLY A 229 8.91 -16.84 -17.64
N PHE A 230 9.16 -16.09 -18.72
CA PHE A 230 10.28 -15.14 -18.75
C PHE A 230 10.08 -13.94 -17.81
N SER A 231 8.82 -13.54 -17.54
CA SER A 231 8.50 -12.55 -16.52
C SER A 231 8.79 -13.05 -15.10
N ALA A 232 8.52 -14.32 -14.80
CA ALA A 232 8.91 -14.95 -13.54
C ALA A 232 10.44 -15.04 -13.40
N LEU A 233 11.16 -15.38 -14.49
CA LEU A 233 12.63 -15.38 -14.53
C LEU A 233 13.23 -13.99 -14.30
N GLY A 234 12.66 -12.95 -14.93
CA GLY A 234 13.08 -11.56 -14.72
C GLY A 234 12.89 -11.09 -13.28
N ALA A 235 11.74 -11.39 -12.67
CA ALA A 235 11.48 -11.11 -11.27
C ALA A 235 12.42 -11.88 -10.32
N LEU A 236 12.76 -13.14 -10.65
CA LEU A 236 13.71 -13.96 -9.89
C LEU A 236 15.14 -13.38 -9.93
N VAL A 237 15.61 -12.90 -11.09
CA VAL A 237 16.92 -12.23 -11.20
C VAL A 237 17.00 -11.03 -10.24
N VAL A 238 15.94 -10.22 -10.15
CA VAL A 238 15.89 -9.09 -9.21
C VAL A 238 15.83 -9.56 -7.76
N ALA A 239 14.97 -10.55 -7.45
CA ALA A 239 14.81 -11.05 -6.08
C ALA A 239 16.09 -11.71 -5.51
N VAL A 240 17.00 -12.18 -6.38
CA VAL A 240 18.33 -12.67 -5.98
C VAL A 240 19.36 -11.52 -5.96
N ALA A 241 19.40 -10.66 -6.98
CA ALA A 241 20.44 -9.64 -7.13
C ALA A 241 20.25 -8.38 -6.26
N PHE A 242 19.04 -8.11 -5.76
CA PHE A 242 18.69 -6.93 -4.97
C PHE A 242 18.27 -7.30 -3.53
N ASN A 243 18.84 -8.38 -2.99
CA ASN A 243 18.63 -8.83 -1.61
C ASN A 243 19.87 -8.61 -0.71
N GLY A 244 20.77 -7.69 -1.10
CA GLY A 244 21.90 -7.29 -0.26
C GLY A 244 21.52 -6.32 0.87
N VAL A 245 22.41 -6.15 1.84
CA VAL A 245 22.22 -5.29 3.02
C VAL A 245 21.85 -3.84 2.63
N GLU A 246 22.44 -3.29 1.57
CA GLU A 246 22.15 -1.95 1.00
C GLU A 246 20.70 -1.75 0.53
N TYR A 247 19.96 -2.84 0.30
CA TYR A 247 18.56 -2.82 -0.11
C TYR A 247 17.59 -3.23 1.02
N GLY A 248 18.11 -3.39 2.25
CA GLY A 248 17.38 -3.97 3.38
C GLY A 248 17.19 -5.49 3.29
N GLY A 249 18.01 -6.17 2.49
CA GLY A 249 18.05 -7.63 2.37
C GLY A 249 19.16 -8.27 3.23
N SER A 250 19.29 -9.60 3.16
CA SER A 250 20.15 -10.40 4.06
C SER A 250 21.30 -11.13 3.37
N PHE A 251 21.70 -10.75 2.15
CA PHE A 251 22.82 -11.34 1.43
C PHE A 251 24.08 -10.46 1.48
N ASP A 252 25.25 -11.09 1.44
CA ASP A 252 26.56 -10.43 1.39
C ASP A 252 26.92 -9.89 -0.01
N PHE A 253 26.06 -10.12 -1.01
CA PHE A 253 26.23 -9.63 -2.39
C PHE A 253 24.98 -8.90 -2.89
N SER A 254 25.17 -7.97 -3.82
CA SER A 254 24.10 -7.41 -4.65
C SER A 254 24.64 -6.84 -5.97
N LEU A 255 23.73 -6.48 -6.88
CA LEU A 255 24.04 -5.64 -8.05
C LEU A 255 23.59 -4.20 -7.80
N THR A 256 24.33 -3.23 -8.35
CA THR A 256 23.84 -1.85 -8.44
C THR A 256 22.83 -1.72 -9.58
N PHE A 257 21.94 -0.73 -9.50
CA PHE A 257 20.93 -0.48 -10.54
C PHE A 257 21.54 -0.33 -11.96
N PRO A 258 22.61 0.47 -12.18
CA PRO A 258 23.21 0.60 -13.51
C PRO A 258 23.75 -0.71 -14.07
N ARG A 259 24.32 -1.60 -13.23
CA ARG A 259 24.82 -2.92 -13.65
C ARG A 259 23.70 -3.83 -14.14
N LEU A 260 22.54 -3.82 -13.48
CA LEU A 260 21.36 -4.56 -13.95
C LEU A 260 20.83 -3.99 -15.27
N MET A 261 20.76 -2.67 -15.41
CA MET A 261 20.28 -2.03 -16.65
C MET A 261 21.23 -2.29 -17.84
N PHE A 262 22.55 -2.35 -17.59
CA PHE A 262 23.53 -2.77 -18.60
C PHE A 262 23.27 -4.20 -19.08
N PHE A 263 23.13 -5.15 -18.13
CA PHE A 263 22.82 -6.54 -18.45
C PHE A 263 21.52 -6.69 -19.24
N MET A 264 20.45 -5.98 -18.84
CA MET A 264 19.20 -5.92 -19.61
C MET A 264 19.42 -5.37 -21.02
N GLY A 265 20.20 -4.30 -21.19
CA GLY A 265 20.52 -3.73 -22.49
C GLY A 265 21.19 -4.74 -23.42
N CYS A 266 22.16 -5.50 -22.90
CA CYS A 266 22.82 -6.59 -23.63
C CYS A 266 21.85 -7.74 -24.01
N VAL A 267 20.91 -8.10 -23.14
CA VAL A 267 19.87 -9.11 -23.43
C VAL A 267 18.88 -8.61 -24.50
N CYS A 268 18.61 -7.31 -24.55
CA CYS A 268 17.69 -6.71 -25.53
C CYS A 268 18.33 -6.50 -26.91
N LEU A 269 19.65 -6.25 -26.96
CA LEU A 269 20.38 -5.91 -28.18
C LEU A 269 20.17 -6.90 -29.36
N PRO A 270 20.22 -8.25 -29.20
CA PRO A 270 19.99 -9.18 -30.31
C PRO A 270 18.53 -9.28 -30.76
N LEU A 271 17.55 -8.78 -29.97
CA LEU A 271 16.13 -8.95 -30.27
C LEU A 271 15.65 -8.04 -31.41
N GLY A 272 16.24 -6.85 -31.55
CA GLY A 272 15.99 -5.95 -32.69
C GLY A 272 16.38 -6.58 -34.03
N PRO A 273 17.65 -7.03 -34.21
CA PRO A 273 18.06 -7.81 -35.38
C PRO A 273 17.21 -9.07 -35.60
N ALA A 274 16.88 -9.82 -34.54
CA ALA A 274 16.01 -11.00 -34.66
C ALA A 274 14.60 -10.62 -35.19
N ALA A 275 14.03 -9.50 -34.76
CA ALA A 275 12.76 -9.00 -35.27
C ALA A 275 12.81 -8.61 -36.75
N TRP A 276 13.95 -8.06 -37.21
CA TRP A 276 14.14 -7.67 -38.61
C TRP A 276 14.36 -8.86 -39.54
N PHE A 277 15.22 -9.81 -39.14
CA PHE A 277 15.67 -10.90 -40.01
C PHE A 277 14.84 -12.19 -39.91
N LEU A 278 14.25 -12.51 -38.74
CA LEU A 278 13.64 -13.82 -38.49
C LEU A 278 12.10 -13.82 -38.49
N VAL A 279 11.44 -12.72 -38.15
CA VAL A 279 9.97 -12.59 -38.25
C VAL A 279 9.59 -12.50 -39.72
N TYR A 280 8.66 -13.33 -40.21
CA TYR A 280 8.21 -13.26 -41.61
C TYR A 280 7.10 -12.22 -41.78
N GLU A 281 7.27 -11.32 -42.75
CA GLU A 281 6.28 -10.32 -43.15
C GLU A 281 6.37 -10.04 -44.67
N SER A 282 5.22 -9.93 -45.32
CA SER A 282 5.08 -9.49 -46.72
C SER A 282 4.95 -7.96 -46.82
N GLN A 283 5.42 -7.36 -47.92
CA GLN A 283 5.22 -5.93 -48.16
C GLN A 283 3.74 -5.59 -48.43
N VAL A 284 3.30 -4.41 -48.00
CA VAL A 284 1.91 -3.92 -48.11
C VAL A 284 1.89 -2.41 -48.43
N ASP A 285 1.03 -2.00 -49.36
CA ASP A 285 0.80 -0.58 -49.67
C ASP A 285 0.18 0.19 -48.49
N PRO A 286 0.55 1.46 -48.26
CA PRO A 286 0.02 2.27 -47.15
C PRO A 286 -1.50 2.54 -47.33
N PRO A 287 -2.36 2.10 -46.40
CA PRO A 287 -3.79 2.37 -46.48
C PRO A 287 -4.08 3.87 -46.26
N LYS A 288 -5.02 4.42 -47.03
CA LYS A 288 -5.45 5.81 -46.86
C LYS A 288 -6.08 6.00 -45.49
N PHE A 289 -5.39 6.67 -44.55
CA PHE A 289 -5.78 6.81 -43.13
C PHE A 289 -7.26 7.17 -42.91
N ARG A 290 -7.82 8.11 -43.68
CA ARG A 290 -9.25 8.49 -43.60
C ARG A 290 -10.21 7.33 -43.95
N VAL A 291 -9.82 6.45 -44.88
CA VAL A 291 -10.58 5.25 -45.25
C VAL A 291 -10.45 4.19 -44.17
N TYR A 292 -9.23 3.95 -43.68
CA TYR A 292 -8.98 3.05 -42.54
C TYR A 292 -9.81 3.44 -41.32
N MET A 293 -9.77 4.71 -40.89
CA MET A 293 -10.54 5.17 -39.72
C MET A 293 -12.05 5.06 -39.94
N ALA A 294 -12.54 5.24 -41.17
CA ALA A 294 -13.95 5.01 -41.50
C ALA A 294 -14.34 3.52 -41.52
N GLN A 295 -13.41 2.60 -41.85
CA GLN A 295 -13.60 1.15 -41.73
C GLN A 295 -13.55 0.70 -40.27
N PHE A 296 -12.54 1.13 -39.51
CA PHE A 296 -12.39 0.85 -38.08
C PHE A 296 -13.62 1.34 -37.30
N TRP A 297 -14.12 2.55 -37.59
CA TRP A 297 -15.37 3.04 -37.00
C TRP A 297 -16.59 2.16 -37.31
N LYS A 298 -16.68 1.52 -38.48
CA LYS A 298 -17.73 0.51 -38.77
C LYS A 298 -17.53 -0.78 -37.97
N VAL A 299 -16.29 -1.19 -37.73
CA VAL A 299 -15.97 -2.36 -36.87
C VAL A 299 -16.41 -2.12 -35.43
N LEU A 300 -16.18 -0.93 -34.87
CA LEU A 300 -16.61 -0.57 -33.51
C LEU A 300 -18.14 -0.53 -33.32
N GLN A 301 -18.90 -0.43 -34.42
CA GLN A 301 -20.37 -0.47 -34.40
C GLN A 301 -20.94 -1.89 -34.41
N LYS A 302 -20.15 -2.94 -34.67
CA LYS A 302 -20.61 -4.33 -34.66
C LYS A 302 -20.87 -4.81 -33.23
N ARG A 303 -22.00 -5.49 -33.01
CA ARG A 303 -22.38 -6.08 -31.71
C ARG A 303 -21.26 -6.91 -31.07
N ALA A 304 -20.60 -7.75 -31.86
CA ALA A 304 -19.49 -8.58 -31.38
C ALA A 304 -18.35 -7.78 -30.72
N VAL A 305 -18.08 -6.55 -31.19
CA VAL A 305 -17.00 -5.69 -30.68
C VAL A 305 -17.43 -4.91 -29.44
N TYR A 306 -18.51 -4.13 -29.51
CA TYR A 306 -18.92 -3.29 -28.37
C TYR A 306 -19.40 -4.12 -27.17
N GLN A 307 -19.98 -5.31 -27.39
CA GLN A 307 -20.45 -6.20 -26.31
C GLN A 307 -19.28 -6.80 -25.53
N VAL A 308 -18.21 -7.23 -26.23
CA VAL A 308 -16.98 -7.74 -25.60
C VAL A 308 -16.16 -6.63 -24.94
N ALA A 309 -16.11 -5.43 -25.53
CA ALA A 309 -15.52 -4.26 -24.88
C ALA A 309 -16.27 -3.90 -23.57
N ALA A 310 -17.61 -3.92 -23.58
CA ALA A 310 -18.41 -3.68 -22.39
C ALA A 310 -18.14 -4.72 -21.29
N TYR A 311 -18.08 -6.03 -21.63
CA TYR A 311 -17.66 -7.07 -20.68
C TYR A 311 -16.30 -6.74 -20.05
N LYS A 312 -15.27 -6.52 -20.88
CA LYS A 312 -13.91 -6.29 -20.40
C LYS A 312 -13.80 -5.03 -19.53
N PHE A 313 -14.58 -3.99 -19.83
CA PHE A 313 -14.63 -2.78 -19.01
C PHE A 313 -15.34 -3.05 -17.67
N PHE A 314 -16.63 -3.38 -17.68
CA PHE A 314 -17.42 -3.46 -16.44
C PHE A 314 -16.98 -4.63 -15.54
N SER A 315 -16.71 -5.81 -16.09
CA SER A 315 -16.14 -6.92 -15.33
C SER A 315 -14.71 -6.60 -14.85
N GLY A 316 -13.94 -5.82 -15.64
CA GLY A 316 -12.61 -5.33 -15.27
C GLY A 316 -12.62 -4.38 -14.07
N VAL A 317 -13.55 -3.42 -14.03
CA VAL A 317 -13.76 -2.51 -12.88
C VAL A 317 -14.09 -3.33 -11.63
N CYS A 318 -15.06 -4.25 -11.73
CA CYS A 318 -15.52 -5.06 -10.59
C CYS A 318 -14.43 -5.99 -10.06
N ASN A 319 -13.64 -6.63 -10.93
CA ASN A 319 -12.53 -7.51 -10.52
C ASN A 319 -11.31 -6.77 -9.96
N ASN A 320 -11.16 -5.46 -10.20
CA ASN A 320 -10.08 -4.65 -9.65
C ASN A 320 -10.47 -3.88 -8.38
N PHE A 321 -11.68 -4.09 -7.86
CA PHE A 321 -12.04 -3.66 -6.51
C PHE A 321 -11.22 -4.46 -5.50
N ASN A 322 -10.50 -3.80 -4.58
CA ASN A 322 -9.50 -4.44 -3.72
C ASN A 322 -9.65 -4.08 -2.23
N ILE A 323 -9.16 -4.96 -1.36
CA ILE A 323 -9.08 -4.75 0.08
C ILE A 323 -7.94 -3.79 0.38
N VAL A 324 -8.23 -2.61 0.97
CA VAL A 324 -7.22 -1.57 1.25
C VAL A 324 -6.32 -1.94 2.42
N SER A 325 -6.83 -2.65 3.42
CA SER A 325 -6.07 -3.13 4.58
C SER A 325 -5.06 -4.23 4.26
N SER A 326 -5.16 -4.92 3.11
CA SER A 326 -4.38 -6.14 2.80
C SER A 326 -2.86 -5.97 2.98
N SER A 327 -2.30 -4.83 2.53
CA SER A 327 -0.88 -4.52 2.72
C SER A 327 -0.49 -4.30 4.20
N ASN A 328 -1.40 -3.72 5.00
CA ASN A 328 -1.19 -3.53 6.44
C ASN A 328 -1.34 -4.86 7.20
N MET A 329 -2.33 -5.69 6.84
CA MET A 329 -2.53 -7.04 7.42
C MET A 329 -1.29 -7.92 7.18
N LYS A 330 -0.76 -7.92 5.95
CA LYS A 330 0.48 -8.63 5.57
C LYS A 330 1.67 -8.29 6.47
N LEU A 331 1.79 -7.02 6.87
CA LEU A 331 2.92 -6.49 7.63
C LEU A 331 2.73 -6.57 9.16
N TYR A 332 1.52 -6.28 9.65
CA TYR A 332 1.25 -6.06 11.08
C TYR A 332 0.43 -7.15 11.77
N TRP A 333 -0.28 -8.01 11.02
CA TRP A 333 -0.95 -9.21 11.57
C TRP A 333 -0.21 -10.49 11.19
N VAL A 334 0.29 -10.56 9.96
CA VAL A 334 0.89 -11.77 9.38
C VAL A 334 2.43 -11.76 9.48
N HIS A 335 3.04 -10.58 9.62
CA HIS A 335 4.50 -10.37 9.67
C HIS A 335 5.28 -11.06 8.54
N ALA A 336 4.72 -11.10 7.32
CA ALA A 336 5.37 -11.73 6.18
C ALA A 336 6.59 -10.93 5.71
N THR A 337 7.74 -11.61 5.56
CA THR A 337 8.99 -10.95 5.14
C THR A 337 8.94 -10.54 3.66
N PRO A 338 9.67 -9.48 3.24
CA PRO A 338 9.74 -9.07 1.84
C PRO A 338 10.26 -10.19 0.93
N PHE A 339 11.29 -10.92 1.35
CA PHE A 339 11.86 -12.04 0.60
C PHE A 339 10.83 -13.16 0.34
N ASN A 340 10.11 -13.60 1.37
CA ASN A 340 9.08 -14.64 1.22
C ASN A 340 7.92 -14.17 0.35
N ALA A 341 7.53 -12.89 0.45
CA ALA A 341 6.51 -12.31 -0.42
C ALA A 341 6.95 -12.28 -1.89
N SER A 342 8.22 -11.95 -2.18
CA SER A 342 8.77 -11.97 -3.54
C SER A 342 8.85 -13.39 -4.10
N MET A 343 9.32 -14.37 -3.33
CA MET A 343 9.35 -15.78 -3.75
C MET A 343 7.94 -16.30 -4.07
N MET A 344 6.94 -16.03 -3.23
CA MET A 344 5.57 -16.48 -3.46
C MET A 344 4.90 -15.77 -4.65
N ALA A 345 5.27 -14.52 -4.96
CA ALA A 345 4.84 -13.84 -6.18
C ALA A 345 5.44 -14.45 -7.46
N ILE A 346 6.70 -14.92 -7.41
CA ILE A 346 7.33 -15.66 -8.51
C ILE A 346 6.61 -17.01 -8.72
N VAL A 347 6.29 -17.74 -7.65
CA VAL A 347 5.48 -18.97 -7.73
C VAL A 347 4.09 -18.68 -8.34
N GLY A 348 3.40 -17.63 -7.90
CA GLY A 348 2.13 -17.20 -8.51
C GLY A 348 2.24 -16.90 -10.01
N THR A 349 3.35 -16.29 -10.44
CA THR A 349 3.63 -16.02 -11.86
C THR A 349 3.82 -17.32 -12.66
N PHE A 350 4.46 -18.33 -12.08
CA PHE A 350 4.52 -19.68 -12.66
C PHE A 350 3.16 -20.41 -12.65
N THR A 351 2.34 -20.25 -11.61
CA THR A 351 0.96 -20.78 -11.57
C THR A 351 0.08 -20.16 -12.65
N TYR A 352 0.23 -18.85 -12.90
CA TYR A 352 -0.42 -18.16 -14.02
C TYR A 352 0.01 -18.76 -15.36
N ALA A 353 1.32 -18.89 -15.61
CA ALA A 353 1.85 -19.50 -16.84
C ALA A 353 1.38 -20.95 -17.03
N GLY A 354 1.46 -21.79 -15.99
CA GLY A 354 0.96 -23.16 -16.00
C GLY A 354 -0.53 -23.25 -16.29
N THR A 355 -1.33 -22.31 -15.78
CA THR A 355 -2.76 -22.21 -16.10
C THR A 355 -2.99 -21.89 -17.58
N LEU A 356 -2.18 -21.01 -18.19
CA LEU A 356 -2.23 -20.75 -19.63
C LEU A 356 -1.88 -22.01 -20.46
N ALA A 357 -0.86 -22.78 -20.04
CA ALA A 357 -0.49 -24.03 -20.71
C ALA A 357 -1.58 -25.11 -20.59
N VAL A 358 -2.25 -25.23 -19.43
CA VAL A 358 -3.42 -26.13 -19.27
C VAL A 358 -4.59 -25.67 -20.14
N MET A 359 -4.82 -24.37 -20.25
CA MET A 359 -5.84 -23.81 -21.16
C MET A 359 -5.50 -24.10 -22.63
N ALA A 360 -4.23 -24.05 -23.03
CA ALA A 360 -3.75 -24.45 -24.36
C ALA A 360 -4.05 -25.93 -24.68
N GLN A 361 -3.77 -26.83 -23.73
CA GLN A 361 -3.88 -28.28 -23.96
C GLN A 361 -5.31 -28.82 -23.83
N ARG A 362 -6.12 -28.24 -22.93
CA ARG A 362 -7.43 -28.79 -22.53
C ARG A 362 -8.55 -27.75 -22.54
N GLY A 363 -8.25 -26.52 -22.12
CA GLY A 363 -9.22 -25.43 -21.99
C GLY A 363 -9.83 -24.92 -23.30
N LEU A 364 -9.18 -25.16 -24.45
CA LEU A 364 -9.64 -24.69 -25.76
C LEU A 364 -11.10 -25.06 -26.06
N ARG A 365 -11.60 -26.22 -25.62
CA ARG A 365 -12.98 -26.69 -25.92
C ARG A 365 -13.99 -26.46 -24.78
N TRP A 366 -13.57 -25.89 -23.66
CA TRP A 366 -14.47 -25.66 -22.52
C TRP A 366 -15.47 -24.54 -22.82
N ASN A 367 -16.67 -24.63 -22.25
CA ASN A 367 -17.60 -23.50 -22.19
C ASN A 367 -16.96 -22.38 -21.35
N TRP A 368 -16.70 -21.25 -21.98
CA TRP A 368 -15.95 -20.14 -21.40
C TRP A 368 -16.66 -19.45 -20.23
N HIS A 369 -18.00 -19.43 -20.22
CA HIS A 369 -18.77 -18.94 -19.08
C HIS A 369 -18.58 -19.84 -17.86
N ILE A 370 -18.70 -21.15 -18.05
CA ILE A 370 -18.52 -22.13 -16.97
C ILE A 370 -17.08 -22.04 -16.42
N ALA A 371 -16.07 -22.00 -17.29
CA ALA A 371 -14.67 -21.91 -16.89
C ALA A 371 -14.35 -20.63 -16.07
N ILE A 372 -14.92 -19.48 -16.46
CA ILE A 372 -14.76 -18.22 -15.70
C ILE A 372 -15.53 -18.29 -14.38
N ALA A 373 -16.80 -18.73 -14.41
CA ALA A 373 -17.64 -18.76 -13.22
C ALA A 373 -17.08 -19.71 -12.15
N THR A 374 -16.72 -20.95 -12.51
CA THR A 374 -16.21 -21.93 -11.53
C THR A 374 -14.88 -21.49 -10.92
N THR A 375 -13.95 -20.96 -11.72
CA THR A 375 -12.65 -20.49 -11.20
C THR A 375 -12.78 -19.24 -10.35
N VAL A 376 -13.67 -18.30 -10.70
CA VAL A 376 -13.96 -17.12 -9.86
C VAL A 376 -14.63 -17.54 -8.55
N ILE A 377 -15.65 -18.41 -8.58
CA ILE A 377 -16.33 -18.90 -7.36
C ILE A 377 -15.34 -19.64 -6.44
N PHE A 378 -14.55 -20.57 -6.98
CA PHE A 378 -13.54 -21.31 -6.23
C PHE A 378 -12.44 -20.41 -5.66
N GLY A 379 -11.91 -19.50 -6.48
CA GLY A 379 -10.89 -18.54 -6.07
C GLY A 379 -11.39 -17.58 -4.98
N VAL A 380 -12.65 -17.13 -5.05
CA VAL A 380 -13.26 -16.28 -4.02
C VAL A 380 -13.56 -17.06 -2.73
N ALA A 381 -14.03 -18.31 -2.83
CA ALA A 381 -14.32 -19.13 -1.65
C ALA A 381 -13.04 -19.45 -0.83
N THR A 382 -11.94 -19.77 -1.51
CA THR A 382 -10.64 -20.05 -0.88
C THR A 382 -9.97 -18.79 -0.32
N ASP A 383 -9.91 -17.71 -1.12
CA ASP A 383 -9.45 -16.38 -0.71
C ASP A 383 -10.21 -15.90 0.54
N CYS A 384 -11.54 -16.02 0.55
CA CYS A 384 -12.38 -15.63 1.67
C CYS A 384 -12.13 -16.46 2.93
N LEU A 385 -12.12 -17.80 2.83
CA LEU A 385 -11.90 -18.67 3.98
C LEU A 385 -10.57 -18.35 4.69
N MET A 386 -9.50 -18.23 3.91
CA MET A 386 -8.15 -17.98 4.43
C MET A 386 -8.00 -16.53 4.97
N THR A 387 -8.54 -15.55 4.26
CA THR A 387 -8.49 -14.13 4.68
C THR A 387 -9.32 -13.89 5.95
N MET A 388 -10.45 -14.58 6.12
CA MET A 388 -11.26 -14.48 7.36
C MET A 388 -10.55 -15.13 8.56
N MET A 389 -9.88 -16.27 8.39
CA MET A 389 -9.08 -16.89 9.46
C MET A 389 -7.93 -15.99 9.93
N VAL A 390 -7.32 -15.21 9.03
CA VAL A 390 -6.29 -14.22 9.36
C VAL A 390 -6.88 -12.98 10.04
N THR A 391 -8.06 -12.53 9.58
CA THR A 391 -8.76 -11.35 10.12
C THR A 391 -9.25 -11.58 11.55
N TRP A 392 -9.76 -12.78 11.84
CA TRP A 392 -10.25 -13.17 13.16
C TRP A 392 -9.22 -13.90 14.03
N ASP A 393 -7.93 -13.81 13.66
CA ASP A 393 -6.80 -14.24 14.52
C ASP A 393 -6.79 -15.75 14.84
N ILE A 394 -7.36 -16.55 13.93
CA ILE A 394 -7.40 -18.02 14.01
C ILE A 394 -6.10 -18.61 13.46
N ILE A 395 -5.61 -18.10 12.33
CA ILE A 395 -4.34 -18.50 11.71
C ILE A 395 -3.68 -17.25 11.12
N ARG A 396 -2.57 -16.79 11.70
CA ARG A 396 -1.78 -15.64 11.20
C ARG A 396 -0.37 -16.05 10.77
N SER A 397 -0.27 -17.05 9.88
CA SER A 397 0.99 -17.55 9.32
C SER A 397 1.31 -16.89 7.97
N GLN A 398 2.56 -16.47 7.77
CA GLN A 398 3.02 -15.89 6.50
C GLN A 398 2.83 -16.83 5.31
N TRP A 399 3.09 -18.13 5.47
CA TRP A 399 2.94 -19.11 4.37
C TRP A 399 1.46 -19.33 4.01
N PHE A 400 0.58 -19.27 5.01
CA PHE A 400 -0.86 -19.37 4.81
C PHE A 400 -1.40 -18.16 4.03
N TRP A 401 -1.07 -16.94 4.46
CA TRP A 401 -1.49 -15.71 3.78
C TRP A 401 -0.89 -15.56 2.37
N LEU A 402 0.41 -15.84 2.21
CA LEU A 402 1.09 -15.72 0.91
C LEU A 402 0.67 -16.79 -0.11
N GLY A 403 0.02 -17.88 0.33
CA GLY A 403 -0.61 -18.85 -0.57
C GLY A 403 -1.87 -18.32 -1.27
N VAL A 404 -2.61 -17.38 -0.65
CA VAL A 404 -3.88 -16.86 -1.21
C VAL A 404 -3.70 -16.18 -2.58
N PRO A 405 -2.73 -15.26 -2.79
CA PRO A 405 -2.48 -14.68 -4.11
C PRO A 405 -2.23 -15.71 -5.22
N ILE A 406 -1.54 -16.81 -4.92
CA ILE A 406 -1.20 -17.86 -5.90
C ILE A 406 -2.47 -18.54 -6.43
N ILE A 407 -3.45 -18.81 -5.54
CA ILE A 407 -4.76 -19.36 -5.95
C ILE A 407 -5.53 -18.33 -6.80
N GLY A 408 -5.40 -17.04 -6.47
CA GLY A 408 -6.00 -15.93 -7.21
C GLY A 408 -5.53 -15.78 -8.67
N GLU A 409 -4.33 -16.24 -9.01
CA GLU A 409 -3.82 -16.17 -10.39
C GLU A 409 -4.52 -17.15 -11.36
N VAL A 410 -5.13 -18.23 -10.87
CA VAL A 410 -5.87 -19.20 -11.71
C VAL A 410 -7.10 -18.54 -12.39
N PRO A 411 -8.07 -17.94 -11.68
CA PRO A 411 -9.17 -17.21 -12.31
C PRO A 411 -8.72 -15.94 -13.02
N HIS A 412 -7.51 -15.42 -12.76
CA HIS A 412 -6.94 -14.32 -13.53
C HIS A 412 -6.48 -14.79 -14.91
N ALA A 413 -5.67 -15.87 -14.97
CA ALA A 413 -5.20 -16.48 -16.21
C ALA A 413 -6.36 -16.96 -17.11
N VAL A 414 -7.36 -17.64 -16.54
CA VAL A 414 -8.53 -18.13 -17.29
C VAL A 414 -9.33 -16.98 -17.89
N ARG A 415 -9.63 -15.91 -17.13
CA ARG A 415 -10.30 -14.72 -17.67
C ARG A 415 -9.47 -14.03 -18.74
N PHE A 416 -8.15 -13.91 -18.56
CA PHE A 416 -7.24 -13.30 -19.53
C PHE A 416 -7.21 -14.07 -20.85
N ILE A 417 -7.05 -15.41 -20.82
CA ILE A 417 -6.86 -16.17 -22.06
C ILE A 417 -8.16 -16.37 -22.85
N VAL A 418 -9.29 -16.60 -22.16
CA VAL A 418 -10.63 -16.57 -22.79
C VAL A 418 -10.88 -15.21 -23.46
N SER A 419 -10.55 -14.12 -22.75
CA SER A 419 -10.65 -12.75 -23.27
C SER A 419 -9.73 -12.48 -24.46
N ASN A 420 -8.80 -13.37 -24.78
CA ASN A 420 -7.86 -13.27 -25.90
C ASN A 420 -8.25 -14.18 -27.08
N TYR A 421 -8.71 -15.42 -26.81
CA TYR A 421 -9.32 -16.29 -27.84
C TYR A 421 -10.43 -15.59 -28.61
N ILE A 422 -11.28 -14.85 -27.89
CA ILE A 422 -12.37 -14.07 -28.48
C ILE A 422 -11.85 -12.98 -29.42
N VAL A 423 -10.69 -12.38 -29.17
CA VAL A 423 -10.14 -11.33 -30.05
C VAL A 423 -9.70 -11.93 -31.39
N VAL A 424 -9.15 -13.15 -31.40
CA VAL A 424 -8.78 -13.87 -32.64
C VAL A 424 -10.00 -14.10 -33.55
N GLU A 425 -11.19 -14.29 -32.97
CA GLU A 425 -12.46 -14.43 -33.70
C GLU A 425 -13.09 -13.08 -34.14
N LEU A 426 -12.76 -11.97 -33.48
CA LEU A 426 -13.31 -10.63 -33.75
C LEU A 426 -12.51 -9.83 -34.79
N VAL A 427 -11.20 -10.06 -34.88
CA VAL A 427 -10.27 -9.28 -35.69
C VAL A 427 -10.46 -9.52 -37.18
N GLN A 428 -10.61 -8.41 -37.90
CA GLN A 428 -10.68 -8.38 -39.36
C GLN A 428 -9.34 -7.97 -39.96
N GLU A 429 -9.05 -8.49 -41.14
CA GLU A 429 -7.81 -8.25 -41.88
C GLU A 429 -7.52 -6.75 -42.02
N GLY A 430 -6.25 -6.38 -41.81
CA GLY A 430 -5.79 -4.98 -41.83
C GLY A 430 -6.05 -4.19 -40.55
N THR A 431 -6.89 -4.66 -39.62
CA THR A 431 -7.20 -3.99 -38.33
C THR A 431 -6.59 -4.69 -37.11
N GLU A 432 -5.57 -5.53 -37.34
CA GLU A 432 -5.08 -6.48 -36.33
C GLU A 432 -4.48 -5.78 -35.11
N GLY A 433 -3.65 -4.75 -35.32
CA GLY A 433 -3.04 -3.99 -34.23
C GLY A 433 -4.05 -3.15 -33.47
N ALA A 434 -4.88 -2.37 -34.16
CA ALA A 434 -5.79 -1.43 -33.50
C ALA A 434 -6.92 -2.11 -32.72
N LEU A 435 -7.55 -3.17 -33.25
CA LEU A 435 -8.69 -3.80 -32.57
C LEU A 435 -8.24 -4.62 -31.35
N TYR A 436 -7.11 -5.35 -31.46
CA TYR A 436 -6.53 -6.03 -30.30
C TYR A 436 -6.01 -5.01 -29.28
N GLY A 437 -5.37 -3.93 -29.74
CA GLY A 437 -4.93 -2.82 -28.89
C GLY A 437 -6.09 -2.20 -28.11
N LEU A 438 -7.25 -1.98 -28.74
CA LEU A 438 -8.46 -1.49 -28.06
C LEU A 438 -9.00 -2.48 -27.03
N LEU A 439 -9.14 -3.75 -27.41
CA LEU A 439 -9.71 -4.80 -26.55
C LEU A 439 -8.75 -5.25 -25.43
N THR A 440 -7.48 -4.86 -25.46
CA THR A 440 -6.55 -4.98 -24.33
C THR A 440 -6.54 -3.71 -23.48
N THR A 441 -6.37 -2.52 -24.09
CA THR A 441 -6.48 -1.19 -23.43
C THR A 441 -7.71 -1.10 -22.53
N THR A 442 -8.85 -1.61 -22.98
CA THR A 442 -10.13 -1.66 -22.24
C THR A 442 -10.00 -2.21 -20.81
N ASN A 443 -9.17 -3.23 -20.58
CA ASN A 443 -8.95 -3.82 -19.25
C ASN A 443 -8.00 -2.95 -18.40
N HIS A 444 -6.98 -2.35 -19.02
CA HIS A 444 -6.03 -1.48 -18.32
C HIS A 444 -6.67 -0.17 -17.85
N VAL A 445 -7.57 0.45 -18.63
CA VAL A 445 -8.30 1.66 -18.19
C VAL A 445 -9.42 1.35 -17.19
N ALA A 446 -9.87 0.10 -17.06
CA ALA A 446 -10.90 -0.31 -16.09
C ALA A 446 -10.32 -0.51 -14.67
N ALA A 447 -9.10 -1.04 -14.56
CA ALA A 447 -8.47 -1.33 -13.26
C ALA A 447 -8.36 -0.14 -12.28
N PRO A 448 -7.99 1.08 -12.70
CA PRO A 448 -7.94 2.27 -11.85
C PRO A 448 -9.29 2.62 -11.21
N PHE A 449 -10.39 2.50 -11.97
CA PHE A 449 -11.73 2.81 -11.44
C PHE A 449 -12.12 1.85 -10.31
N GLY A 450 -11.82 0.55 -10.44
CA GLY A 450 -12.05 -0.42 -9.37
C GLY A 450 -11.31 -0.06 -8.09
N ARG A 451 -10.01 0.24 -8.19
CA ARG A 451 -9.14 0.57 -7.05
C ARG A 451 -9.49 1.90 -6.40
N THR A 452 -9.75 2.95 -7.18
CA THR A 452 -10.14 4.27 -6.65
C THR A 452 -11.53 4.23 -5.99
N THR A 453 -12.50 3.52 -6.60
CA THR A 453 -13.83 3.32 -5.99
C THR A 453 -13.73 2.54 -4.69
N ALA A 454 -12.92 1.47 -4.66
CA ALA A 454 -12.63 0.73 -3.44
C ALA A 454 -12.04 1.64 -2.36
N LYS A 455 -11.03 2.47 -2.67
CA LYS A 455 -10.40 3.39 -1.72
C LYS A 455 -11.39 4.43 -1.17
N ILE A 456 -12.25 5.01 -2.01
CA ILE A 456 -13.27 5.99 -1.60
C ILE A 456 -14.28 5.37 -0.61
N ILE A 457 -14.70 4.12 -0.81
CA ILE A 457 -15.62 3.44 0.11
C ILE A 457 -14.91 2.98 1.38
N ASN A 458 -13.71 2.39 1.26
CA ASN A 458 -12.89 1.94 2.40
C ASN A 458 -12.50 3.09 3.34
N ALA A 459 -12.42 4.33 2.86
CA ALA A 459 -12.10 5.51 3.67
C ALA A 459 -13.10 5.86 4.78
N ARG A 460 -14.24 5.16 4.87
CA ARG A 460 -15.24 5.30 5.94
C ARG A 460 -15.08 4.29 7.08
N PHE A 461 -14.06 3.43 7.03
CA PHE A 461 -13.89 2.28 7.93
C PHE A 461 -12.54 2.29 8.65
N HIS A 462 -12.46 1.59 9.78
CA HIS A 462 -11.24 1.38 10.58
C HIS A 462 -10.31 0.32 9.96
N VAL A 463 -9.72 0.66 8.81
CA VAL A 463 -8.91 -0.25 7.97
C VAL A 463 -7.49 0.27 7.67
N TRP A 464 -7.08 1.36 8.31
CA TRP A 464 -5.80 2.01 8.08
C TRP A 464 -4.70 1.50 9.03
N LYS A 465 -3.45 1.90 8.78
CA LYS A 465 -2.26 1.40 9.49
C LYS A 465 -2.43 1.40 11.03
N ASN A 466 -2.95 2.48 11.60
CA ASN A 466 -3.09 2.60 13.05
C ASN A 466 -4.23 1.71 13.59
N ASP A 467 -5.34 1.58 12.87
CA ASP A 467 -6.45 0.70 13.25
C ASP A 467 -6.01 -0.77 13.25
N ILE A 468 -5.25 -1.18 12.22
CA ILE A 468 -4.69 -2.52 12.05
C ILE A 468 -3.66 -2.83 13.15
N ILE A 469 -2.76 -1.91 13.47
CA ILE A 469 -1.79 -2.06 14.58
C ILE A 469 -2.49 -2.14 15.95
N ALA A 470 -3.64 -1.48 16.12
CA ALA A 470 -4.44 -1.57 17.34
C ALA A 470 -5.24 -2.88 17.45
N ASP A 471 -5.46 -3.59 16.33
CA ASP A 471 -6.07 -4.92 16.21
C ASP A 471 -7.39 -5.12 17.01
N THR A 472 -8.17 -4.06 17.12
CA THR A 472 -9.40 -4.04 17.93
C THR A 472 -10.52 -4.87 17.29
N TYR A 473 -11.52 -5.26 18.08
CA TYR A 473 -12.73 -5.89 17.54
C TYR A 473 -13.41 -5.03 16.45
N GLU A 474 -13.41 -3.70 16.61
CA GLU A 474 -13.97 -2.78 15.61
C GLU A 474 -13.14 -2.78 14.32
N THR A 475 -11.81 -2.81 14.42
CA THR A 475 -10.90 -3.01 13.29
C THR A 475 -11.22 -4.33 12.58
N ARG A 476 -11.30 -5.46 13.30
CA ARG A 476 -11.52 -6.80 12.72
C ARG A 476 -12.91 -6.89 12.04
N ARG A 477 -13.93 -6.27 12.63
CA ARG A 477 -15.29 -6.10 12.05
C ARG A 477 -15.27 -5.27 10.77
N ASP A 478 -14.62 -4.12 10.78
CA ASP A 478 -14.57 -3.19 9.64
C ASP A 478 -13.74 -3.75 8.47
N VAL A 479 -12.62 -4.40 8.78
CA VAL A 479 -11.85 -5.21 7.82
C VAL A 479 -12.74 -6.31 7.24
N THR A 480 -13.48 -7.06 8.07
CA THR A 480 -14.45 -8.07 7.61
C THR A 480 -15.48 -7.49 6.62
N PHE A 481 -16.08 -6.33 6.90
CA PHE A 481 -17.02 -5.69 5.97
C PHE A 481 -16.37 -5.28 4.63
N THR A 482 -15.17 -4.70 4.66
CA THR A 482 -14.47 -4.33 3.41
C THR A 482 -14.02 -5.54 2.58
N ILE A 483 -13.72 -6.67 3.24
CA ILE A 483 -13.48 -7.97 2.58
C ILE A 483 -14.76 -8.49 1.91
N TRP A 484 -15.89 -8.53 2.62
CA TRP A 484 -17.18 -8.94 2.04
C TRP A 484 -17.59 -8.07 0.84
N LEU A 485 -17.38 -6.75 0.92
CA LEU A 485 -17.63 -5.84 -0.19
C LEU A 485 -16.75 -6.15 -1.41
N CYS A 486 -15.45 -6.42 -1.20
CA CYS A 486 -14.52 -6.82 -2.25
C CYS A 486 -14.97 -8.10 -2.98
N TYR A 487 -15.30 -9.16 -2.24
CA TYR A 487 -15.79 -10.41 -2.83
C TYR A 487 -17.17 -10.26 -3.47
N GLY A 488 -18.05 -9.45 -2.88
CA GLY A 488 -19.32 -9.05 -3.51
C GLY A 488 -19.11 -8.43 -4.89
N MET A 489 -18.13 -7.53 -5.03
CA MET A 489 -17.77 -6.95 -6.34
C MET A 489 -17.18 -7.99 -7.30
N LYS A 490 -16.37 -8.95 -6.82
CA LYS A 490 -15.92 -10.09 -7.65
C LYS A 490 -17.10 -10.92 -8.17
N PHE A 491 -18.15 -11.16 -7.37
CA PHE A 491 -19.37 -11.83 -7.82
C PHE A 491 -20.22 -10.96 -8.77
N VAL A 492 -20.38 -9.66 -8.51
CA VAL A 492 -21.03 -8.70 -9.44
C VAL A 492 -20.36 -8.71 -10.82
N SER A 493 -19.05 -8.98 -10.89
CA SER A 493 -18.35 -9.11 -12.17
C SER A 493 -18.88 -10.24 -13.08
N LEU A 494 -19.58 -11.24 -12.51
CA LEU A 494 -20.24 -12.33 -13.23
C LEU A 494 -21.60 -11.93 -13.82
N ILE A 495 -22.24 -10.85 -13.34
CA ILE A 495 -23.48 -10.32 -13.93
C ILE A 495 -23.23 -9.85 -15.38
N PHE A 496 -22.01 -9.40 -15.67
CA PHE A 496 -21.58 -9.01 -17.01
C PHE A 496 -21.18 -10.19 -17.90
N LEU A 497 -21.02 -11.41 -17.37
CA LEU A 497 -20.56 -12.59 -18.11
C LEU A 497 -21.40 -12.94 -19.36
N PRO A 498 -22.74 -12.75 -19.39
CA PRO A 498 -23.55 -12.94 -20.61
C PRO A 498 -23.25 -11.96 -21.75
N LEU A 499 -22.49 -10.88 -21.51
CA LEU A 499 -21.98 -10.01 -22.58
C LEU A 499 -20.81 -10.68 -23.35
N LEU A 500 -20.18 -11.68 -22.76
CA LEU A 500 -19.15 -12.48 -23.42
C LEU A 500 -19.80 -13.62 -24.23
N PRO A 501 -19.29 -13.99 -25.41
CA PRO A 501 -19.60 -15.28 -26.03
C PRO A 501 -19.15 -16.46 -25.16
N ASN A 502 -19.85 -17.60 -25.26
CA ASN A 502 -19.51 -18.81 -24.50
C ASN A 502 -18.51 -19.75 -25.21
N GLN A 503 -18.29 -19.57 -26.51
CA GLN A 503 -17.36 -20.37 -27.33
C GLN A 503 -16.99 -19.63 -28.65
N ARG A 504 -16.01 -20.14 -29.40
CA ARG A 504 -15.66 -19.66 -30.76
C ARG A 504 -16.86 -19.61 -31.70
N ASP A 505 -17.67 -20.67 -31.76
CA ASP A 505 -18.76 -20.78 -32.73
C ASP A 505 -19.85 -19.72 -32.51
N THR A 506 -20.18 -19.42 -31.25
CA THR A 506 -21.11 -18.33 -30.90
C THR A 506 -20.47 -16.95 -31.10
N THR A 507 -19.15 -16.83 -30.97
CA THR A 507 -18.42 -15.60 -31.36
C THR A 507 -18.51 -15.37 -32.87
N GLN A 508 -18.29 -16.42 -33.68
CA GLN A 508 -18.42 -16.36 -35.14
C GLN A 508 -19.86 -16.08 -35.60
N ALA A 509 -20.86 -16.69 -34.96
CA ALA A 509 -22.26 -16.36 -35.19
C ALA A 509 -22.53 -14.87 -34.89
N LEU A 510 -22.02 -14.34 -33.77
CA LEU A 510 -22.14 -12.93 -33.40
C LEU A 510 -21.38 -11.98 -34.34
N CYS A 511 -20.26 -12.41 -34.93
CA CYS A 511 -19.53 -11.66 -35.97
C CYS A 511 -20.30 -11.55 -37.29
N ARG A 512 -21.09 -12.58 -37.65
CA ARG A 512 -21.83 -12.67 -38.93
C ARG A 512 -23.25 -12.11 -38.85
N GLN A 513 -23.95 -12.38 -37.75
CA GLN A 513 -25.37 -12.06 -37.55
C GLN A 513 -25.60 -10.88 -36.59
N GLY A 514 -24.56 -10.39 -35.92
CA GLY A 514 -24.68 -9.34 -34.91
C GLY A 514 -25.05 -7.96 -35.47
N GLU A 515 -26.06 -7.33 -34.88
CA GLU A 515 -26.51 -5.97 -35.18
C GLU A 515 -25.35 -4.96 -35.31
N VAL A 516 -25.45 -4.05 -36.28
CA VAL A 516 -24.60 -2.85 -36.36
C VAL A 516 -25.35 -1.67 -35.72
N SER A 517 -24.79 -1.10 -34.66
CA SER A 517 -25.44 -0.02 -33.90
C SER A 517 -24.49 1.14 -33.65
N LYS A 518 -24.73 2.26 -34.36
CA LYS A 518 -24.03 3.54 -34.20
C LYS A 518 -24.05 4.04 -32.75
N CYS A 519 -25.22 4.01 -32.10
CA CYS A 519 -25.40 4.50 -30.74
C CYS A 519 -24.62 3.66 -29.72
N LYS A 520 -24.77 2.32 -29.75
CA LYS A 520 -24.09 1.41 -28.80
C LYS A 520 -22.56 1.47 -28.95
N GLY A 521 -22.06 1.53 -30.20
CA GLY A 521 -20.62 1.69 -30.48
C GLY A 521 -20.09 3.06 -30.03
N MET A 522 -20.83 4.14 -30.25
CA MET A 522 -20.47 5.49 -29.79
C MET A 522 -20.38 5.58 -28.27
N TRP A 523 -21.38 5.05 -27.53
CA TRP A 523 -21.34 4.99 -26.07
C TRP A 523 -20.10 4.25 -25.55
N MET A 524 -19.75 3.12 -26.14
CA MET A 524 -18.56 2.36 -25.73
C MET A 524 -17.27 3.17 -25.94
N VAL A 525 -17.14 3.87 -27.07
CA VAL A 525 -15.98 4.73 -27.35
C VAL A 525 -15.92 5.92 -26.39
N VAL A 526 -17.05 6.57 -26.09
CA VAL A 526 -17.11 7.67 -25.11
C VAL A 526 -16.69 7.19 -23.72
N ILE A 527 -17.19 6.03 -23.27
CA ILE A 527 -16.80 5.43 -21.98
C ILE A 527 -15.28 5.17 -21.93
N LEU A 528 -14.69 4.59 -22.98
CA LEU A 528 -13.25 4.30 -23.02
C LEU A 528 -12.39 5.56 -23.09
N LEU A 529 -12.82 6.60 -23.82
CA LEU A 529 -12.11 7.88 -23.89
C LEU A 529 -12.17 8.62 -22.55
N VAL A 530 -13.33 8.67 -21.90
CA VAL A 530 -13.47 9.24 -20.55
C VAL A 530 -12.63 8.46 -19.54
N ALA A 531 -12.61 7.12 -19.62
CA ALA A 531 -11.80 6.29 -18.75
C ALA A 531 -10.29 6.49 -18.96
N LEU A 532 -9.83 6.63 -20.21
CA LEU A 532 -8.43 6.91 -20.53
C LEU A 532 -8.01 8.32 -20.06
N VAL A 533 -8.81 9.35 -20.33
CA VAL A 533 -8.55 10.72 -19.86
C VAL A 533 -8.49 10.76 -18.34
N TRP A 534 -9.47 10.15 -17.66
CA TRP A 534 -9.46 10.03 -16.20
C TRP A 534 -8.21 9.32 -15.69
N PHE A 535 -7.84 8.17 -16.26
CA PHE A 535 -6.64 7.42 -15.88
C PHE A 535 -5.37 8.27 -16.01
N THR A 536 -5.18 8.94 -17.14
CA THR A 536 -3.99 9.77 -17.37
C THR A 536 -3.96 10.98 -16.44
N VAL A 537 -5.09 11.69 -16.27
CA VAL A 537 -5.21 12.83 -15.35
C VAL A 537 -4.94 12.41 -13.90
N VAL A 538 -5.54 11.33 -13.41
CA VAL A 538 -5.34 10.83 -12.04
C VAL A 538 -3.86 10.53 -11.76
N ASN A 539 -3.15 9.94 -12.72
CA ASN A 539 -1.74 9.57 -12.50
C ASN A 539 -0.79 10.76 -12.61
N VAL A 540 -0.98 11.66 -13.58
CA VAL A 540 -0.22 12.92 -13.67
C VAL A 540 -0.42 13.78 -12.40
N LEU A 541 -1.66 13.86 -11.89
CA LEU A 541 -1.95 14.55 -10.63
C LEU A 541 -1.40 13.81 -9.40
N SER A 542 -1.26 12.47 -9.44
CA SER A 542 -0.66 11.71 -8.33
C SER A 542 0.85 11.91 -8.19
N MET A 543 1.55 12.26 -9.27
CA MET A 543 2.99 12.57 -9.24
C MET A 543 3.27 13.93 -8.60
N ASN A 544 2.49 14.96 -8.96
CA ASN A 544 2.79 16.33 -8.59
C ASN A 544 2.62 16.54 -7.06
N PRO A 545 3.66 16.99 -6.32
CA PRO A 545 3.59 17.19 -4.87
C PRO A 545 2.45 18.09 -4.39
N ALA A 546 1.95 19.01 -5.22
CA ALA A 546 0.82 19.88 -4.90
C ALA A 546 -0.56 19.21 -5.03
N THR A 547 -0.68 18.16 -5.84
CA THR A 547 -1.96 17.49 -6.14
C THR A 547 -2.02 16.03 -5.70
N LYS A 548 -0.89 15.42 -5.30
CA LYS A 548 -0.82 14.03 -4.83
C LYS A 548 -1.78 13.71 -3.67
N CYS A 549 -2.13 14.72 -2.87
CA CYS A 549 -3.03 14.61 -1.72
C CYS A 549 -4.52 14.90 -2.00
N TRP A 550 -4.92 15.09 -3.26
CA TRP A 550 -6.34 15.25 -3.62
C TRP A 550 -7.10 13.91 -3.53
N THR A 551 -8.38 13.93 -3.14
CA THR A 551 -9.18 12.69 -3.02
C THR A 551 -9.30 11.94 -4.36
N ILE A 552 -9.24 12.66 -5.48
CA ILE A 552 -9.27 12.09 -6.85
C ILE A 552 -8.00 11.28 -7.20
N THR A 553 -6.83 11.65 -6.67
CA THR A 553 -5.57 10.88 -6.81
C THR A 553 -5.48 9.74 -5.80
N GLY A 554 -6.56 9.50 -5.03
CA GLY A 554 -6.55 8.64 -3.86
C GLY A 554 -5.77 9.24 -2.68
N GLY A 555 -5.41 10.52 -2.72
CA GLY A 555 -4.79 11.23 -1.62
C GLY A 555 -5.78 11.49 -0.47
N SER A 556 -5.39 11.15 0.75
CA SER A 556 -6.14 11.54 1.94
C SER A 556 -5.73 12.95 2.37
N SER A 557 -6.62 13.92 2.16
CA SER A 557 -6.47 15.32 2.61
C SER A 557 -6.26 15.45 4.14
N LEU A 558 -6.60 14.40 4.90
CA LEU A 558 -6.36 14.27 6.34
C LEU A 558 -4.89 14.07 6.76
N LEU A 559 -3.95 13.84 5.84
CA LEU A 559 -2.57 13.42 6.18
C LEU A 559 -1.43 14.32 5.67
N GLN A 560 -1.70 15.50 5.10
CA GLN A 560 -0.62 16.37 4.59
C GLN A 560 -0.79 17.86 4.93
N GLY A 561 -0.99 18.16 6.22
CA GLY A 561 -0.78 19.50 6.78
C GLY A 561 0.70 19.87 6.98
N SER A 562 1.64 19.04 6.51
CA SER A 562 3.08 19.17 6.78
C SER A 562 3.94 18.92 5.53
N ASN A 563 4.15 19.98 4.74
CA ASN A 563 5.26 20.10 3.78
C ASN A 563 5.84 21.51 3.90
N ILE A 564 6.72 21.72 4.90
CA ILE A 564 7.61 22.88 4.94
C ILE A 564 8.88 22.46 4.17
N PRO A 565 9.35 23.22 3.18
CA PRO A 565 10.53 22.84 2.41
C PRO A 565 11.77 22.73 3.30
N SER A 566 12.59 21.71 3.03
CA SER A 566 13.77 21.30 3.80
C SER A 566 14.83 22.40 3.97
N SER A 567 14.82 23.42 3.11
CA SER A 567 15.66 24.63 3.18
C SER A 567 15.50 25.49 4.44
N LYS A 568 14.52 25.22 5.32
CA LYS A 568 14.35 25.93 6.60
C LYS A 568 14.74 25.15 7.86
N LEU A 569 15.26 23.93 7.74
CA LEU A 569 15.53 23.06 8.91
C LEU A 569 16.76 23.47 9.75
N SER A 570 17.52 24.49 9.33
CA SER A 570 18.76 24.96 9.96
C SER A 570 18.59 26.12 10.95
N SER A 571 17.36 26.48 11.34
CA SER A 571 17.06 27.65 12.20
C SER A 571 16.22 27.33 13.44
N PHE A 572 16.49 26.18 14.08
CA PHE A 572 15.76 25.70 15.26
C PHE A 572 16.51 25.85 16.60
N GLN A 573 17.28 26.92 16.72
CA GLN A 573 17.67 27.53 18.00
C GLN A 573 17.29 29.02 17.97
N ASP A 574 16.95 29.55 19.15
CA ASP A 574 16.48 30.92 19.42
C ASP A 574 15.14 31.34 18.76
N ASP A 575 14.02 31.04 19.44
CA ASP A 575 12.67 31.50 19.07
C ASP A 575 11.75 31.76 20.29
N ASP A 576 12.29 32.36 21.38
CA ASP A 576 11.46 32.86 22.51
C ASP A 576 10.97 34.32 22.27
N ASP A 577 11.51 35.00 21.25
CA ASP A 577 11.27 36.44 20.96
C ASP A 577 10.03 36.74 20.09
N LYS A 578 9.37 35.70 19.52
CA LYS A 578 8.19 35.87 18.64
C LYS A 578 6.83 35.62 19.31
N GLY A 579 6.79 35.47 20.63
CA GLY A 579 5.54 35.29 21.39
C GLY A 579 4.79 33.95 21.14
N LEU A 580 5.25 33.13 20.20
CA LEU A 580 4.68 31.82 19.89
C LEU A 580 4.94 30.80 21.01
N VAL A 581 4.17 29.71 21.00
CA VAL A 581 4.32 28.58 21.92
C VAL A 581 3.87 27.29 21.23
N ARG A 582 4.59 26.17 21.46
CA ARG A 582 4.18 24.86 20.94
C ARG A 582 2.77 24.50 21.44
N LEU A 583 1.87 24.09 20.54
CA LEU A 583 0.47 23.79 20.85
C LEU A 583 0.32 22.77 22.00
N ALA A 584 1.13 21.70 21.98
CA ALA A 584 1.16 20.72 23.08
C ALA A 584 1.68 21.29 24.43
N LYS A 585 2.50 22.34 24.41
CA LYS A 585 2.91 23.10 25.61
C LYS A 585 1.76 24.00 26.09
N LEU A 586 1.06 24.70 25.18
CA LEU A 586 -0.10 25.54 25.50
C LEU A 586 -1.27 24.74 26.07
N MET A 587 -1.70 23.65 25.40
CA MET A 587 -2.74 22.75 25.88
C MET A 587 -2.45 22.21 27.30
N ALA A 588 -1.18 21.88 27.57
CA ALA A 588 -0.74 21.43 28.88
C ALA A 588 -0.62 22.55 29.93
N GLN A 589 -0.45 23.81 29.51
CA GLN A 589 -0.53 24.99 30.39
C GLN A 589 -1.99 25.30 30.75
N GLN A 590 -2.87 25.38 29.75
CA GLN A 590 -4.33 25.55 29.87
C GLN A 590 -5.03 24.39 30.61
N GLY A 591 -4.34 23.27 30.85
CA GLY A 591 -4.87 22.14 31.62
C GLY A 591 -5.78 21.20 30.85
N LEU A 592 -5.75 21.26 29.51
CA LEU A 592 -6.56 20.40 28.64
C LEU A 592 -6.12 18.92 28.69
N CYS A 593 -4.82 18.65 28.90
CA CYS A 593 -4.24 17.32 29.12
C CYS A 593 -2.73 17.44 29.47
N SER A 594 -1.99 16.33 29.61
CA SER A 594 -0.52 16.35 29.62
C SER A 594 0.04 16.60 28.21
N ARG A 595 1.33 16.96 28.12
CA ARG A 595 2.00 17.20 26.81
C ARG A 595 1.98 15.97 25.88
N ARG A 596 2.15 14.75 26.43
CA ARG A 596 2.15 13.51 25.62
C ARG A 596 0.76 13.20 25.04
N GLU A 597 -0.29 13.40 25.84
CA GLU A 597 -1.67 13.29 25.37
C GLU A 597 -2.01 14.42 24.40
N ALA A 598 -1.53 15.64 24.62
CA ALA A 598 -1.72 16.76 23.71
C ALA A 598 -1.11 16.44 22.33
N ASP A 599 0.14 15.96 22.28
CA ASP A 599 0.76 15.49 21.05
C ASP A 599 -0.03 14.35 20.39
N ALA A 600 -0.69 13.47 21.16
CA ALA A 600 -1.55 12.41 20.62
C ALA A 600 -2.89 12.93 20.08
N TYR A 601 -3.59 13.80 20.82
CA TYR A 601 -4.85 14.43 20.37
C TYR A 601 -4.62 15.30 19.13
N ILE A 602 -3.53 16.08 19.09
CA ILE A 602 -3.16 16.82 17.88
C ILE A 602 -2.88 15.85 16.73
N GLN A 603 -2.17 14.73 16.94
CA GLN A 603 -1.93 13.74 15.87
C GLN A 603 -3.19 13.01 15.40
N ALA A 604 -4.21 12.86 16.26
CA ALA A 604 -5.54 12.35 15.90
C ALA A 604 -6.45 13.40 15.23
N GLY A 605 -6.05 14.68 15.28
CA GLY A 605 -6.87 15.82 14.85
C GLY A 605 -7.98 16.19 15.83
N ASP A 606 -7.99 15.68 17.05
CA ASP A 606 -9.05 15.92 18.05
C ASP A 606 -8.85 17.25 18.81
N VAL A 607 -8.26 18.25 18.16
CA VAL A 607 -7.94 19.57 18.72
C VAL A 607 -8.44 20.65 17.78
N LEU A 608 -9.14 21.62 18.35
CA LEU A 608 -9.61 22.83 17.69
C LEU A 608 -8.76 24.01 18.16
N VAL A 609 -8.25 24.82 17.24
CA VAL A 609 -7.58 26.10 17.53
C VAL A 609 -8.30 27.20 16.78
N ASN A 610 -8.78 28.23 17.50
CA ASN A 610 -9.60 29.31 16.98
C ASN A 610 -10.76 28.80 16.10
N GLY A 611 -11.43 27.74 16.57
CA GLY A 611 -12.55 27.08 15.89
C GLY A 611 -12.19 26.14 14.73
N LYS A 612 -10.93 26.03 14.30
CA LYS A 612 -10.49 25.14 13.20
C LYS A 612 -9.80 23.89 13.73
N GLN A 613 -10.06 22.74 13.10
CA GLN A 613 -9.42 21.47 13.46
C GLN A 613 -7.94 21.44 13.06
N VAL A 614 -7.07 20.94 13.94
CA VAL A 614 -5.61 21.05 13.80
C VAL A 614 -4.93 19.68 13.97
N GLN A 615 -4.18 19.25 12.95
CA GLN A 615 -3.55 17.93 12.89
C GLN A 615 -2.14 17.96 12.26
N ALA A 616 -1.10 18.23 13.07
CA ALA A 616 0.31 18.04 12.69
C ALA A 616 1.23 17.93 13.92
N LYS A 617 2.44 17.37 13.74
CA LYS A 617 3.45 17.30 14.80
C LYS A 617 4.14 18.67 15.00
N TRP A 618 4.58 18.96 16.23
CA TRP A 618 5.43 20.10 16.61
C TRP A 618 4.90 21.53 16.35
N ILE A 619 3.61 21.70 16.01
CA ILE A 619 2.97 23.00 15.76
C ILE A 619 3.23 24.02 16.88
N THR A 620 3.53 25.26 16.51
CA THR A 620 3.48 26.45 17.36
C THR A 620 2.26 27.32 17.03
N VAL A 621 1.73 28.02 18.05
CA VAL A 621 0.58 28.94 17.97
C VAL A 621 0.83 30.16 18.86
N PRO A 622 0.14 31.30 18.64
CA PRO A 622 0.12 32.41 19.60
C PRO A 622 -0.37 31.98 20.99
N ARG A 623 0.22 32.55 22.06
CA ARG A 623 -0.06 32.17 23.47
C ARG A 623 -1.50 32.42 23.91
N ASP A 624 -2.21 33.30 23.21
CA ASP A 624 -3.58 33.76 23.39
C ASP A 624 -4.63 32.95 22.60
N SER A 625 -4.21 31.95 21.81
CA SER A 625 -5.12 31.14 20.99
C SER A 625 -6.17 30.39 21.81
N ASP A 626 -7.42 30.41 21.36
CA ASP A 626 -8.52 29.59 21.89
C ASP A 626 -8.32 28.14 21.44
N VAL A 627 -7.84 27.30 22.35
CA VAL A 627 -7.63 25.86 22.10
C VAL A 627 -8.69 25.06 22.83
N ARG A 628 -9.38 24.19 22.10
CA ARG A 628 -10.41 23.29 22.63
C ARG A 628 -10.13 21.87 22.17
N LEU A 629 -10.66 20.90 22.90
CA LEU A 629 -10.66 19.50 22.48
C LEU A 629 -11.93 19.22 21.68
N ASP A 630 -11.82 18.45 20.61
CA ASP A 630 -12.97 17.89 19.89
C ASP A 630 -13.77 16.96 20.81
N PHE A 631 -15.04 16.73 20.49
CA PHE A 631 -15.93 15.82 21.22
C PHE A 631 -15.32 14.43 21.41
N ARG A 632 -14.56 13.93 20.42
CA ARG A 632 -13.85 12.63 20.52
C ARG A 632 -12.75 12.64 21.57
N ALA A 633 -11.92 13.68 21.62
CA ALA A 633 -10.93 13.84 22.69
C ALA A 633 -11.58 14.03 24.06
N GLN A 634 -12.65 14.83 24.16
CA GLN A 634 -13.39 15.01 25.41
C GLN A 634 -13.97 13.68 25.93
N ARG A 635 -14.59 12.89 25.04
CA ARG A 635 -15.09 11.56 25.37
C ARG A 635 -13.98 10.61 25.82
N HIS A 636 -12.87 10.54 25.07
CA HIS A 636 -11.69 9.75 25.47
C HIS A 636 -11.10 10.23 26.81
N GLN A 637 -11.27 11.49 27.22
CA GLN A 637 -10.89 11.92 28.58
C GLN A 637 -11.86 11.43 29.65
N ASN A 638 -13.17 11.47 29.38
CA ASN A 638 -14.21 11.05 30.31
C ASN A 638 -14.22 9.53 30.56
N GLU A 639 -13.62 8.73 29.66
CA GLU A 639 -13.49 7.28 29.76
C GLU A 639 -12.21 6.83 30.52
N LYS A 640 -11.37 7.77 30.99
CA LYS A 640 -10.08 7.45 31.65
C LYS A 640 -10.20 6.98 33.09
N VAL A 641 -9.35 6.02 33.44
CA VAL A 641 -9.30 5.42 34.78
C VAL A 641 -8.25 6.09 35.67
N THR A 642 -8.59 6.28 36.94
CA THR A 642 -7.62 6.50 38.03
C THR A 642 -7.81 5.40 39.09
N LEU A 643 -6.70 4.84 39.57
CA LEU A 643 -6.67 3.76 40.56
C LEU A 643 -5.85 4.16 41.79
N ILE A 644 -6.23 3.58 42.94
CA ILE A 644 -5.63 3.82 44.25
C ILE A 644 -5.11 2.47 44.76
N LEU A 645 -3.79 2.32 44.92
CA LEU A 645 -3.11 1.10 45.37
C LEU A 645 -2.58 1.28 46.80
N ASN A 646 -2.73 0.26 47.66
CA ASN A 646 -1.99 0.18 48.92
C ASN A 646 -0.67 -0.57 48.70
N LYS A 647 0.38 0.17 48.32
CA LYS A 647 1.70 -0.36 47.96
C LYS A 647 2.31 -1.16 49.13
N PRO A 648 2.70 -2.44 48.92
CA PRO A 648 3.48 -3.21 49.89
C PRO A 648 4.98 -2.80 49.91
N LEU A 649 5.73 -3.33 50.88
CA LEU A 649 7.19 -3.25 50.92
C LEU A 649 7.81 -4.11 49.79
N GLY A 650 9.06 -3.85 49.42
CA GLY A 650 9.80 -4.63 48.40
C GLY A 650 9.50 -4.24 46.95
N PHE A 651 8.33 -3.66 46.67
CA PHE A 651 8.00 -3.13 45.33
C PHE A 651 8.56 -1.72 45.11
N VAL A 652 8.98 -1.39 43.90
CA VAL A 652 9.37 -0.02 43.49
C VAL A 652 8.19 0.74 42.87
N SER A 653 8.17 2.06 43.00
CA SER A 653 7.05 2.87 42.47
C SER A 653 7.08 3.02 40.95
N SER A 654 8.25 3.01 40.31
CA SER A 654 8.43 3.20 38.87
C SER A 654 9.56 2.31 38.33
N GLN A 655 9.69 2.28 37.00
CA GLN A 655 10.67 1.56 36.15
C GLN A 655 11.84 0.86 36.90
N PRO A 656 11.98 -0.48 36.79
CA PRO A 656 12.87 -1.24 37.64
C PRO A 656 14.33 -1.27 37.16
N GLU A 657 15.25 -1.23 38.12
CA GLU A 657 16.56 -1.89 37.98
C GLU A 657 16.33 -3.42 37.89
N SER A 658 17.23 -4.15 37.22
CA SER A 658 17.08 -5.57 36.82
C SER A 658 16.36 -6.49 37.82
N ASN A 659 16.63 -6.35 39.13
CA ASN A 659 16.17 -7.29 40.16
C ASN A 659 15.03 -6.75 41.04
N LYS A 660 14.26 -5.73 40.61
CA LYS A 660 13.19 -5.09 41.43
C LYS A 660 11.81 -5.17 40.76
N THR A 661 10.76 -5.43 41.54
CA THR A 661 9.39 -5.56 40.99
C THR A 661 8.63 -4.22 41.05
N PRO A 662 8.12 -3.68 39.93
CA PRO A 662 7.36 -2.43 39.92
C PRO A 662 5.92 -2.64 40.39
N ALA A 663 5.42 -1.70 41.21
CA ALA A 663 4.08 -1.74 41.81
C ALA A 663 2.92 -1.80 40.79
N VAL A 664 3.16 -1.43 39.53
CA VAL A 664 2.18 -1.56 38.43
C VAL A 664 1.76 -3.03 38.17
N ARG A 665 2.62 -4.01 38.50
CA ARG A 665 2.28 -5.45 38.39
C ARG A 665 1.21 -5.91 39.39
N LEU A 666 0.87 -5.09 40.40
CA LEU A 666 -0.23 -5.37 41.33
C LEU A 666 -1.60 -4.94 40.78
N LEU A 667 -1.67 -4.30 39.61
CA LEU A 667 -2.92 -3.89 38.97
C LEU A 667 -3.58 -5.04 38.19
N THR A 668 -3.79 -6.18 38.87
CA THR A 668 -4.52 -7.36 38.35
C THR A 668 -5.93 -7.42 38.94
N PHE A 669 -6.89 -8.08 38.26
CA PHE A 669 -8.26 -8.23 38.77
C PHE A 669 -8.32 -8.95 40.13
N GLU A 670 -7.43 -9.91 40.38
CA GLU A 670 -7.29 -10.62 41.64
C GLU A 670 -6.95 -9.68 42.82
N ASN A 671 -6.16 -8.64 42.56
CA ASN A 671 -5.81 -7.60 43.54
C ASN A 671 -6.85 -6.47 43.62
N GLU A 672 -8.00 -6.56 42.93
CA GLU A 672 -9.05 -5.54 43.05
C GLU A 672 -9.83 -5.69 44.36
N CYS A 673 -9.80 -4.65 45.20
CA CYS A 673 -10.63 -4.55 46.39
C CYS A 673 -12.09 -4.21 46.03
N GLN A 674 -12.83 -5.22 45.54
CA GLN A 674 -14.16 -5.07 44.96
C GLN A 674 -15.15 -4.30 45.86
N VAL A 675 -15.08 -4.51 47.19
CA VAL A 675 -15.91 -3.83 48.21
C VAL A 675 -15.74 -2.30 48.22
N LEU A 676 -14.57 -1.80 47.80
CA LEU A 676 -14.25 -0.36 47.74
C LEU A 676 -14.33 0.20 46.31
N SER A 677 -14.36 -0.66 45.29
CA SER A 677 -14.57 -0.33 43.87
C SER A 677 -16.07 -0.21 43.50
N ARG A 678 -16.83 0.57 44.27
CA ARG A 678 -18.31 0.62 44.18
C ARG A 678 -18.80 1.14 42.83
N VAL A 679 -18.23 2.25 42.35
CA VAL A 679 -18.42 2.76 41.00
C VAL A 679 -17.23 2.28 40.16
N LYS A 680 -17.51 1.52 39.09
CA LYS A 680 -16.55 1.17 38.04
C LYS A 680 -16.86 1.95 36.76
N PRO A 681 -15.85 2.38 35.98
CA PRO A 681 -16.05 2.92 34.64
C PRO A 681 -16.78 1.93 33.72
N ARG A 682 -17.45 2.42 32.67
CA ARG A 682 -18.04 1.54 31.63
C ARG A 682 -16.94 0.71 30.96
N GLN A 683 -17.11 -0.60 30.92
CA GLN A 683 -16.06 -1.55 30.56
C GLN A 683 -15.82 -1.64 29.04
N ASN A 684 -15.00 -0.73 28.51
CA ASN A 684 -14.34 -0.87 27.20
C ASN A 684 -12.80 -1.02 27.33
N ALA A 685 -12.26 -1.10 28.55
CA ALA A 685 -10.82 -1.15 28.80
C ALA A 685 -10.35 -2.55 29.19
N GLU A 686 -9.52 -3.18 28.36
CA GLU A 686 -8.90 -4.48 28.63
C GLU A 686 -7.88 -4.43 29.78
N PRO A 687 -7.65 -5.55 30.51
CA PRO A 687 -6.69 -5.64 31.61
C PRO A 687 -5.25 -5.22 31.23
N LEU A 688 -4.83 -5.46 29.99
CA LEU A 688 -3.52 -5.04 29.46
C LEU A 688 -3.32 -3.52 29.47
N SER A 689 -4.41 -2.74 29.44
CA SER A 689 -4.36 -1.26 29.49
C SER A 689 -3.99 -0.72 30.87
N LEU A 690 -4.34 -1.44 31.95
CA LEU A 690 -4.02 -1.04 33.34
C LEU A 690 -2.50 -1.03 33.60
N GLN A 691 -1.72 -1.84 32.87
CA GLN A 691 -0.27 -1.88 33.01
C GLN A 691 0.45 -0.67 32.37
N LYS A 692 -0.27 0.18 31.61
CA LYS A 692 0.28 1.37 30.93
C LYS A 692 -0.04 2.69 31.68
N MET A 693 -0.57 2.62 32.90
CA MET A 693 -0.97 3.79 33.70
C MET A 693 0.23 4.59 34.27
N ALA A 694 0.09 5.91 34.34
CA ALA A 694 1.10 6.80 34.88
C ALA A 694 1.09 6.83 36.42
N VAL A 695 2.24 6.59 37.04
CA VAL A 695 2.44 6.62 38.50
C VAL A 695 2.49 8.06 39.02
N CYS A 696 1.59 8.38 39.93
CA CYS A 696 1.43 9.70 40.51
C CYS A 696 2.14 9.78 41.87
N GLY A 697 3.41 10.15 41.82
CA GLY A 697 4.29 10.37 42.96
C GLY A 697 5.06 9.12 43.38
N ARG A 698 6.17 9.31 44.10
CA ARG A 698 7.06 8.21 44.54
C ARG A 698 6.75 7.77 45.99
N LEU A 699 7.00 6.49 46.24
CA LEU A 699 7.29 5.87 47.54
C LEU A 699 8.55 5.02 47.38
N ASP A 700 9.40 5.03 48.40
CA ASP A 700 10.60 4.19 48.43
C ASP A 700 10.24 2.70 48.46
N VAL A 701 11.20 1.84 48.10
CA VAL A 701 11.03 0.37 48.20
C VAL A 701 10.72 -0.07 49.64
N ASN A 702 11.39 0.55 50.62
CA ASN A 702 11.18 0.37 52.06
C ASN A 702 10.14 1.35 52.61
N SER A 703 9.00 1.49 51.91
CA SER A 703 7.85 2.31 52.30
C SER A 703 6.56 1.77 51.71
N SER A 704 5.45 1.87 52.44
CA SER A 704 4.15 1.30 52.07
C SER A 704 3.03 2.34 52.03
N GLY A 705 1.81 1.90 51.67
CA GLY A 705 0.62 2.74 51.68
C GLY A 705 0.26 3.36 50.33
N LEU A 706 -0.44 4.50 50.39
CA LEU A 706 -1.20 5.06 49.28
C LEU A 706 -0.31 5.45 48.08
N LEU A 707 -0.44 4.73 46.97
CA LEU A 707 0.12 5.08 45.66
C LEU A 707 -1.02 5.26 44.65
N LEU A 708 -0.87 6.21 43.72
CA LEU A 708 -1.89 6.58 42.74
C LEU A 708 -1.39 6.25 41.33
N PHE A 709 -2.29 5.72 40.49
CA PHE A 709 -2.07 5.45 39.07
C PHE A 709 -3.18 6.11 38.26
N THR A 710 -2.88 6.74 37.13
CA THR A 710 -3.91 7.37 36.29
C THR A 710 -3.61 7.24 34.81
N GLN A 711 -4.67 7.24 34.00
CA GLN A 711 -4.61 7.48 32.55
C GLN A 711 -4.82 8.96 32.21
N ASP A 712 -5.28 9.80 33.15
CA ASP A 712 -5.51 11.23 32.92
C ASP A 712 -4.30 12.09 33.33
N GLY A 713 -3.65 12.67 32.32
CA GLY A 713 -2.54 13.59 32.55
C GLY A 713 -2.89 14.87 33.30
N LYS A 714 -4.17 15.26 33.42
CA LYS A 714 -4.58 16.38 34.31
C LYS A 714 -4.41 15.99 35.77
N VAL A 715 -4.94 14.84 36.17
CA VAL A 715 -4.77 14.24 37.50
C VAL A 715 -3.28 14.03 37.80
N ALA A 716 -2.53 13.46 36.85
CA ALA A 716 -1.08 13.27 37.00
C ALA A 716 -0.33 14.60 37.21
N LYS A 717 -0.59 15.62 36.36
CA LYS A 717 0.00 16.95 36.49
C LYS A 717 -0.31 17.55 37.85
N LYS A 718 -1.58 17.54 38.28
CA LYS A 718 -1.98 18.13 39.57
C LYS A 718 -1.26 17.45 40.75
N LEU A 719 -1.18 16.12 40.77
CA LEU A 719 -0.53 15.34 41.84
C LEU A 719 1.00 15.45 41.87
N LEU A 720 1.64 15.68 40.72
CA LEU A 720 3.09 15.73 40.57
C LEU A 720 3.69 17.13 40.64
N ASP A 721 2.89 18.20 40.54
CA ASP A 721 3.39 19.57 40.56
C ASP A 721 4.02 19.92 41.93
N PRO A 722 5.34 20.21 42.01
CA PRO A 722 5.98 20.58 43.26
C PRO A 722 5.49 21.92 43.82
N LYS A 723 4.92 22.80 42.99
CA LYS A 723 4.26 24.05 43.42
C LYS A 723 2.79 23.86 43.80
N GLY A 724 2.20 22.70 43.51
CA GLY A 724 0.78 22.42 43.76
C GLY A 724 0.37 22.31 45.23
N GLY A 725 1.32 22.31 46.18
CA GLY A 725 1.07 22.38 47.62
C GLY A 725 0.35 21.19 48.27
N ILE A 726 -0.02 20.15 47.48
CA ILE A 726 -0.87 19.04 47.92
C ILE A 726 -0.26 18.31 49.11
N GLU A 727 -0.99 18.29 50.22
CA GLU A 727 -0.61 17.56 51.43
C GLU A 727 -0.49 16.05 51.20
N LYS A 728 0.56 15.47 51.78
CA LYS A 728 0.85 14.04 51.79
C LYS A 728 1.10 13.66 53.25
N GLU A 729 0.22 12.82 53.79
CA GLU A 729 0.22 12.46 55.22
C GLU A 729 0.85 11.09 55.41
N TYR A 730 1.80 11.00 56.34
CA TYR A 730 2.60 9.82 56.61
C TYR A 730 2.53 9.45 58.09
N LEU A 731 2.45 8.14 58.34
CA LEU A 731 2.74 7.55 59.63
C LEU A 731 4.19 7.05 59.58
N VAL A 732 5.02 7.59 60.48
CA VAL A 732 6.46 7.34 60.57
C VAL A 732 6.73 6.66 61.90
N ARG A 733 7.19 5.40 61.88
CA ARG A 733 7.68 4.72 63.08
C ARG A 733 9.18 4.90 63.18
N VAL A 734 9.65 5.29 64.36
CA VAL A 734 11.07 5.48 64.69
C VAL A 734 11.58 4.39 65.64
N ASP A 735 12.87 4.40 65.88
CA ASP A 735 13.63 3.50 66.77
C ASP A 735 13.64 3.93 68.25
N LEU A 736 13.53 5.23 68.51
CA LEU A 736 13.53 5.81 69.87
C LEU A 736 12.14 5.97 70.48
N ASN A 737 12.09 5.98 71.83
CA ASN A 737 10.86 6.26 72.58
C ASN A 737 10.51 7.76 72.53
N LEU A 738 9.37 8.09 71.92
CA LEU A 738 8.85 9.43 71.75
C LEU A 738 8.01 9.88 72.95
N ASP A 739 8.59 9.87 74.16
CA ASP A 739 7.91 10.41 75.34
C ASP A 739 7.72 11.94 75.18
N PRO A 740 6.46 12.45 75.11
CA PRO A 740 6.21 13.86 74.87
C PRO A 740 6.52 14.76 76.08
N VAL A 741 6.73 14.20 77.27
CA VAL A 741 7.16 14.93 78.48
C VAL A 741 8.65 15.27 78.41
N THR A 742 9.45 14.48 77.69
CA THR A 742 10.90 14.66 77.58
C THR A 742 11.25 15.85 76.67
N GLY A 743 11.90 16.87 77.23
CA GLY A 743 12.25 18.10 76.52
C GLY A 743 13.10 17.90 75.25
N GLU A 744 13.89 16.83 75.18
CA GLU A 744 14.66 16.45 73.99
C GLU A 744 13.74 16.07 72.80
N ILE A 745 12.69 15.27 73.05
CA ILE A 745 11.72 14.86 72.03
C ILE A 745 10.98 16.09 71.50
N ARG A 746 10.57 17.00 72.39
CA ARG A 746 9.96 18.27 72.01
C ARG A 746 10.89 19.09 71.10
N LYS A 747 12.17 19.25 71.47
CA LYS A 747 13.18 19.96 70.66
C LYS A 747 13.35 19.31 69.27
N LYS A 748 13.44 17.99 69.19
CA LYS A 748 13.52 17.24 67.92
C LYS A 748 12.27 17.48 67.05
N VAL A 749 11.07 17.44 67.62
CA VAL A 749 9.81 17.72 66.91
C VAL A 749 9.73 19.17 66.43
N GLU A 750 10.19 20.13 67.21
CA GLU A 750 10.25 21.55 66.81
C GLU A 750 11.26 21.78 65.67
N MET A 751 12.43 21.14 65.69
CA MET A 751 13.41 21.16 64.58
C MET A 751 12.82 20.61 63.27
N LEU A 752 12.07 19.50 63.30
CA LEU A 752 11.43 18.93 62.11
C LEU A 752 10.37 19.87 61.48
N ARG A 753 9.76 20.76 62.28
CA ARG A 753 8.79 21.79 61.84
C ARG A 753 9.50 23.05 61.33
N ALA A 754 10.55 23.49 62.00
CA ALA A 754 11.38 24.62 61.55
C ALA A 754 12.09 24.31 60.22
N GLY A 755 12.47 23.04 60.02
CA GLY A 755 13.17 22.54 58.86
C GLY A 755 14.67 22.39 59.13
N VAL A 756 15.27 21.37 58.54
CA VAL A 756 16.65 20.94 58.81
C VAL A 756 17.42 20.91 57.50
N THR A 757 18.55 21.59 57.43
CA THR A 757 19.40 21.69 56.23
C THR A 757 20.53 20.66 56.30
N SER A 758 20.69 19.86 55.24
CA SER A 758 21.82 18.94 55.11
C SER A 758 23.09 19.65 54.65
N GLU A 759 24.24 18.99 54.81
CA GLU A 759 25.55 19.42 54.29
C GLU A 759 25.51 19.75 52.78
N GLU A 760 24.70 19.01 51.99
CA GLU A 760 24.39 19.28 50.58
C GLU A 760 23.64 20.63 50.32
N GLY A 761 23.39 21.45 51.34
CA GLY A 761 22.62 22.70 51.26
C GLY A 761 21.10 22.53 51.15
N ILE A 762 20.58 21.29 51.21
CA ILE A 762 19.16 21.00 51.02
C ILE A 762 18.40 21.07 52.35
N THR A 763 17.51 22.06 52.51
CA THR A 763 16.56 22.11 53.63
C THR A 763 15.41 21.12 53.43
N TYR A 764 15.08 20.35 54.46
CA TYR A 764 13.92 19.44 54.54
C TYR A 764 12.96 19.96 55.62
N ARG A 765 11.66 20.13 55.33
CA ARG A 765 10.69 20.71 56.27
C ARG A 765 9.33 19.99 56.21
N ALA A 766 8.77 19.69 57.38
CA ALA A 766 7.38 19.27 57.51
C ALA A 766 6.42 20.45 57.71
N LYS A 767 5.20 20.36 57.15
CA LYS A 767 4.11 21.32 57.44
C LYS A 767 3.54 21.10 58.85
N SER A 768 3.47 19.85 59.29
CA SER A 768 3.18 19.50 60.68
C SER A 768 3.85 18.19 61.08
N VAL A 769 4.13 18.06 62.36
CA VAL A 769 4.68 16.87 63.03
C VAL A 769 3.94 16.74 64.36
N GLU A 770 3.36 15.57 64.60
CA GLU A 770 2.53 15.25 65.77
C GLU A 770 2.94 13.87 66.30
N VAL A 771 3.14 13.72 67.61
CA VAL A 771 3.43 12.42 68.24
C VAL A 771 2.10 11.71 68.47
N LEU A 772 1.95 10.49 67.95
CA LEU A 772 0.73 9.68 68.13
C LEU A 772 0.84 8.68 69.28
N ASN A 773 2.04 8.16 69.53
CA ASN A 773 2.37 7.19 70.56
C ASN A 773 3.90 7.04 70.67
N ALA A 774 4.33 6.24 71.65
CA ALA A 774 5.71 6.00 72.06
C ALA A 774 6.73 5.68 70.95
N ASN A 775 6.35 5.30 69.72
CA ASN A 775 7.31 5.20 68.61
C ASN A 775 6.81 5.72 67.27
N GLN A 776 5.72 6.50 67.23
CA GLN A 776 5.07 6.91 65.98
C GLN A 776 4.80 8.41 65.89
N LEU A 777 5.36 9.02 64.83
CA LEU A 777 5.02 10.37 64.38
C LEU A 777 3.97 10.31 63.26
N ARG A 778 3.08 11.29 63.25
CA ARG A 778 2.28 11.71 62.10
C ARG A 778 2.95 12.93 61.49
N VAL A 779 3.25 12.87 60.19
CA VAL A 779 3.94 13.96 59.48
C VAL A 779 3.18 14.33 58.21
N ILE A 780 2.90 15.62 58.03
CA ILE A 780 2.32 16.16 56.79
C ILE A 780 3.41 16.90 56.01
N LEU A 781 3.64 16.47 54.78
CA LEU A 781 4.51 17.15 53.82
C LEU A 781 3.68 17.78 52.70
N THR A 782 4.10 18.95 52.22
CA THR A 782 3.62 19.55 50.96
C THR A 782 4.55 19.18 49.81
N GLU A 783 5.87 19.27 50.03
CA GLU A 783 6.93 18.95 49.06
C GLU A 783 7.47 17.50 49.14
N GLY A 784 7.99 16.99 48.02
CA GLY A 784 8.42 15.60 47.85
C GLY A 784 9.88 15.43 47.40
N LYS A 785 10.84 15.79 48.26
CA LYS A 785 12.29 15.59 48.03
C LYS A 785 12.69 14.10 48.11
N ASN A 786 13.83 13.74 47.51
CA ASN A 786 14.34 12.36 47.54
C ASN A 786 14.55 11.90 49.00
N ARG A 787 13.97 10.76 49.38
CA ARG A 787 13.98 10.21 50.76
C ARG A 787 13.59 11.22 51.87
N HIS A 788 12.81 12.27 51.56
CA HIS A 788 12.55 13.44 52.43
C HIS A 788 12.44 13.08 53.92
N LEU A 789 11.43 12.30 54.32
CA LEU A 789 11.18 11.97 55.73
C LEU A 789 12.31 11.17 56.38
N ARG A 790 13.02 10.31 55.63
CA ARG A 790 14.13 9.53 56.17
C ARG A 790 15.31 10.45 56.48
N ARG A 791 15.75 11.25 55.49
CA ARG A 791 16.83 12.24 55.67
C ARG A 791 16.49 13.26 56.79
N MET A 792 15.26 13.77 56.81
CA MET A 792 14.83 14.78 57.79
C MET A 792 14.81 14.26 59.24
N CYS A 793 14.37 13.02 59.47
CA CYS A 793 14.41 12.39 60.79
C CYS A 793 15.85 11.99 61.21
N GLU A 794 16.65 11.50 60.26
CA GLU A 794 18.05 11.13 60.42
C GLU A 794 18.90 12.32 60.93
N HIS A 795 18.71 13.53 60.38
CA HIS A 795 19.41 14.75 60.82
C HIS A 795 19.01 15.26 62.22
N VAL A 796 17.94 14.73 62.84
CA VAL A 796 17.58 15.02 64.25
C VAL A 796 17.79 13.80 65.17
N GLY A 797 18.51 12.77 64.70
CA GLY A 797 18.76 11.56 65.48
C GLY A 797 17.49 10.76 65.78
N LEU A 798 16.69 10.49 64.74
CA LEU A 798 15.52 9.59 64.76
C LEU A 798 15.58 8.61 63.57
N GLY A 799 15.89 7.33 63.82
CA GLY A 799 15.99 6.31 62.77
C GLY A 799 14.61 5.79 62.34
N VAL A 800 14.26 5.99 61.07
CA VAL A 800 12.92 5.61 60.56
C VAL A 800 12.82 4.11 60.28
N VAL A 801 12.30 3.36 61.25
CA VAL A 801 12.04 1.91 61.14
C VAL A 801 10.98 1.61 60.06
N ALA A 802 9.83 2.29 60.08
CA ALA A 802 8.76 2.06 59.10
C ALA A 802 8.09 3.35 58.63
N LEU A 803 7.65 3.37 57.36
CA LEU A 803 7.02 4.53 56.74
C LEU A 803 5.81 4.11 55.91
N LYS A 804 4.62 4.64 56.25
CA LYS A 804 3.36 4.36 55.54
C LYS A 804 2.65 5.67 55.16
N ARG A 805 2.40 5.90 53.87
CA ARG A 805 1.59 7.05 53.41
C ARG A 805 0.09 6.73 53.52
N VAL A 806 -0.67 7.60 54.18
CA VAL A 806 -2.09 7.36 54.50
C VAL A 806 -3.07 8.35 53.85
N ARG A 807 -2.58 9.51 53.36
CA ARG A 807 -3.40 10.47 52.58
C ARG A 807 -2.58 11.19 51.51
N ILE A 808 -3.23 11.55 50.40
CA ILE A 808 -2.77 12.54 49.43
C ILE A 808 -3.96 13.46 49.10
N GLY A 809 -3.86 14.78 49.30
CA GLY A 809 -5.00 15.69 49.13
C GLY A 809 -6.13 15.34 50.10
N SER A 810 -7.34 15.10 49.61
CA SER A 810 -8.42 14.52 50.42
C SER A 810 -8.52 13.00 50.32
N VAL A 811 -7.78 12.36 49.42
CA VAL A 811 -7.78 10.90 49.19
C VAL A 811 -7.14 10.18 50.37
N LYS A 812 -7.92 9.42 51.13
CA LYS A 812 -7.45 8.61 52.25
C LYS A 812 -7.26 7.15 51.81
N LEU A 813 -6.28 6.48 52.42
CA LEU A 813 -6.02 5.05 52.21
C LEU A 813 -7.19 4.18 52.73
N GLY A 814 -7.80 4.60 53.84
CA GLY A 814 -8.95 3.91 54.43
C GLY A 814 -8.64 2.46 54.81
N SER A 815 -9.62 1.59 54.58
CA SER A 815 -9.56 0.14 54.83
C SER A 815 -8.97 -0.68 53.67
N LEU A 816 -8.40 -0.05 52.63
CA LEU A 816 -7.85 -0.76 51.47
C LEU A 816 -6.73 -1.74 51.90
N PRO A 817 -6.88 -3.07 51.69
CA PRO A 817 -5.88 -4.06 52.10
C PRO A 817 -4.52 -3.87 51.40
N VAL A 818 -3.44 -4.29 52.05
CA VAL A 818 -2.08 -4.18 51.48
C VAL A 818 -1.96 -5.08 50.26
N GLY A 819 -1.34 -4.58 49.19
CA GLY A 819 -1.27 -5.26 47.88
C GLY A 819 -2.46 -4.96 46.96
N GLN A 820 -3.64 -4.69 47.52
CA GLN A 820 -4.85 -4.43 46.75
C GLN A 820 -4.99 -2.98 46.26
N TRP A 821 -5.75 -2.82 45.18
CA TRP A 821 -6.13 -1.53 44.59
C TRP A 821 -7.65 -1.36 44.49
N ARG A 822 -8.11 -0.12 44.32
CA ARG A 822 -9.53 0.21 44.05
C ARG A 822 -9.65 1.29 42.97
N TYR A 823 -10.80 1.35 42.29
CA TYR A 823 -11.15 2.48 41.44
C TYR A 823 -11.31 3.77 42.25
N TRP A 824 -10.91 4.89 41.65
CA TRP A 824 -11.24 6.23 42.12
C TRP A 824 -12.76 6.41 42.21
N GLN A 825 -13.26 6.89 43.35
CA GLN A 825 -14.69 7.08 43.59
C GLN A 825 -15.05 8.59 43.54
N PRO A 826 -16.32 8.98 43.30
CA PRO A 826 -16.73 10.40 43.26
C PRO A 826 -16.47 11.21 44.55
N THR A 827 -16.19 10.53 45.65
CA THR A 827 -15.78 11.09 46.95
C THR A 827 -14.28 11.39 47.04
N ASP A 828 -13.45 10.77 46.21
CA ASP A 828 -12.00 11.03 46.16
C ASP A 828 -11.75 12.33 45.38
N ARG A 829 -11.06 13.29 46.00
CA ARG A 829 -10.76 14.62 45.43
C ARG A 829 -9.32 15.06 45.76
N ILE A 830 -8.82 16.01 44.96
CA ILE A 830 -7.46 16.58 45.02
C ILE A 830 -7.60 18.09 44.91
#